data_AF-T0LPL7-F1
#
_entry.id   AF-T0LPL7-F1
#
_cell.length_a   1.000
_cell.length_b   1.000
_cell.length_c   1.000
_cell.angle_alpha   90.00
_cell.angle_beta   90.00
_cell.angle_gamma   90.00
#
_symmetry.space_group_name_H-M   'P 1'
#
loop_
_entity.id
_entity.type
_entity.pdbx_description
1 polymer ?
#
loop_
_entity_poly.entity_id
_entity_poly.type
_entity_poly.pdbx_seq_one_letter_code
_entity_poly.pdbx_strand_id
1 'polypeptide(L)'
;MTDEENKMESGHDDIMPPTGSSGSSNTKWIAIIIVLVVIIAGLAVAYAIKPTTTTTTTTTTPTVSTTTTGQSYSFKVANIPSFKYLNVYYGDGTSKNITSDPSNLSLQHTYNYPGSYIMYYTGEFTSANPTPNGLVAIVPPNPTVSENASVGFATPIDAYSTGVVGTSENIFSTNASMTNVSLGIGYYTPPANTAFSVYGQTVSVLEASSLSNKEIAMYNVPYTFSSATCSYSTTTAASILNLTNLSTGYYQVEIQTLTGMVSSTGLVSNSNTTISFYDFAVFAYNTISYQQAVTVNTVSGTFVNAELETGGFRTLDPALAYDTVSDEILSNVYRTLTTYQGSDSSAYAPNLAVRLPNLTNGGVNNNYHNYTQQVNSAIAGYSAPAYAVNIAPGENYTFYINNNSEFQNGTAVTAWDVMYSLTRDLLFTANSANPGWIIAQYILPGDYYTSMSFWNITQNMTVNNATNSITIHFQHPMPEALVYEIFFASGTYITSATWLQQQGAGITWDAAGFASYIKYGNPANWNTNVQFAVDANGPYEIFSESQNSKVVLEANPHFVSPNKWVLAPTIKFVNIEYIASSSTTYLLLSSGQAQAAGIPTSSWNEVQGLEKSGTVFAIGSPTLNLFWYNFNANVNLTLTAQTVATVNMPSNLFVSLHARRAFAYAYNETQYLNEDVGNALFNTTFGQAYAGMLAQGMLGYQSISQLNNLTQGVPYFNLKMARENWNITMSKDGSVLGLSMSGGNVMYNGKKLVIPIYIYSADPVDLAGATSWGTYLQSVIPGATFPVEVTAFPTLLANQLQGQNPMPVYLLGWAPDYPFPTDYLGPMALPVNSSTYPGPNDMNPWWFENNTSNSMHNTATAKSQANNLTDMINWYYKGAVSPSTTTALTYFHKMNEMLINMTFYVYVLQSYSWTVLSTKINEQQAKEYQLNTMWVGAFFMYNDFTYAS
;
A
#
# COMPACT_ATOMS: atom_id res chain seq x y z
N MET A 1 38.50 -50.34 -2.23
CA MET A 1 39.02 -50.79 -3.52
C MET A 1 37.87 -50.55 -4.51
N THR A 2 37.63 -49.32 -4.97
CA THR A 2 38.40 -48.50 -5.96
C THR A 2 38.36 -49.09 -7.38
N ASP A 3 38.11 -48.36 -8.47
CA ASP A 3 37.36 -47.11 -8.78
C ASP A 3 37.35 -46.98 -10.33
N GLU A 4 36.47 -46.16 -10.92
CA GLU A 4 36.21 -46.03 -12.38
C GLU A 4 36.06 -44.53 -12.77
N GLU A 5 36.27 -44.01 -13.99
CA GLU A 5 36.72 -44.51 -15.32
C GLU A 5 37.31 -43.27 -16.08
N ASN A 6 37.95 -43.43 -17.26
CA ASN A 6 37.66 -42.64 -18.50
C ASN A 6 38.67 -42.85 -19.66
N LYS A 7 38.19 -42.61 -20.90
CA LYS A 7 38.94 -42.67 -22.18
C LYS A 7 38.82 -41.39 -23.04
N MET A 8 39.72 -41.24 -24.01
CA MET A 8 39.77 -40.16 -25.02
C MET A 8 39.89 -40.69 -26.48
N GLU A 9 39.66 -39.77 -27.43
CA GLU A 9 40.26 -39.63 -28.78
C GLU A 9 39.79 -40.40 -30.05
N SER A 10 39.54 -39.61 -31.12
CA SER A 10 39.94 -39.74 -32.55
C SER A 10 39.17 -38.69 -33.40
N GLY A 11 39.60 -38.13 -34.55
CA GLY A 11 40.90 -38.10 -35.27
C GLY A 11 40.74 -37.64 -36.75
N HIS A 12 41.72 -36.89 -37.33
CA HIS A 12 41.98 -36.63 -38.77
C HIS A 12 40.94 -35.80 -39.63
N ASP A 13 41.26 -35.08 -40.73
CA ASP A 13 42.52 -34.83 -41.50
C ASP A 13 42.47 -33.50 -42.34
N ASP A 14 43.63 -33.00 -42.82
CA ASP A 14 43.84 -31.76 -43.63
C ASP A 14 43.93 -31.99 -45.17
N ILE A 15 43.31 -31.14 -46.04
CA ILE A 15 43.73 -30.90 -47.46
C ILE A 15 43.37 -29.46 -47.96
N MET A 16 44.31 -28.79 -48.66
CA MET A 16 44.14 -27.47 -49.33
C MET A 16 43.71 -27.54 -50.83
N PRO A 17 43.21 -26.43 -51.45
CA PRO A 17 42.47 -26.46 -52.73
C PRO A 17 43.26 -26.03 -53.99
N PRO A 18 42.69 -26.27 -55.21
CA PRO A 18 42.95 -25.39 -56.35
C PRO A 18 41.72 -25.00 -57.21
N THR A 19 41.59 -23.68 -57.43
CA THR A 19 41.19 -22.99 -58.68
C THR A 19 40.02 -23.49 -59.57
N GLY A 20 38.87 -22.78 -59.47
CA GLY A 20 38.34 -21.94 -60.55
C GLY A 20 37.56 -22.54 -61.74
N SER A 21 36.29 -22.13 -61.90
CA SER A 21 35.66 -21.89 -63.22
C SER A 21 34.49 -20.88 -63.11
N SER A 22 33.98 -20.44 -64.26
CA SER A 22 33.26 -19.16 -64.43
C SER A 22 31.72 -19.25 -64.44
N GLY A 23 31.04 -18.20 -63.93
CA GLY A 23 29.86 -17.65 -64.60
C GLY A 23 28.62 -17.27 -63.78
N SER A 24 28.49 -16.01 -63.38
CA SER A 24 27.31 -15.18 -63.71
C SER A 24 27.61 -13.69 -63.44
N SER A 25 26.94 -12.77 -64.15
CA SER A 25 27.25 -11.33 -64.10
C SER A 25 26.79 -10.60 -62.83
N ASN A 26 26.08 -11.26 -61.92
CA ASN A 26 25.57 -10.62 -60.70
C ASN A 26 26.56 -10.70 -59.52
N THR A 27 27.53 -11.61 -59.57
CA THR A 27 28.53 -11.76 -58.49
C THR A 27 29.46 -10.56 -58.36
N LYS A 28 29.69 -9.77 -59.42
CA LYS A 28 30.50 -8.54 -59.32
C LYS A 28 29.83 -7.45 -58.48
N TRP A 29 28.52 -7.26 -58.60
CA TRP A 29 27.79 -6.30 -57.78
C TRP A 29 27.64 -6.76 -56.33
N ILE A 30 27.38 -8.06 -56.12
CA ILE A 30 27.33 -8.63 -54.76
C ILE A 30 28.71 -8.59 -54.10
N ALA A 31 29.80 -8.87 -54.82
CA ALA A 31 31.16 -8.73 -54.28
C ALA A 31 31.54 -7.27 -54.01
N ILE A 32 31.13 -6.31 -54.85
CA ILE A 32 31.33 -4.88 -54.58
C ILE A 32 30.52 -4.43 -53.36
N ILE A 33 29.29 -4.91 -53.19
CA ILE A 33 28.45 -4.61 -52.01
C ILE A 33 29.02 -5.26 -50.75
N ILE A 34 29.46 -6.52 -50.80
CA ILE A 34 30.10 -7.20 -49.66
C ILE A 34 31.45 -6.56 -49.33
N VAL A 35 32.26 -6.17 -50.32
CA VAL A 35 33.51 -5.43 -50.08
C VAL A 35 33.23 -4.02 -49.56
N LEU A 36 32.17 -3.34 -50.00
CA LEU A 36 31.74 -2.07 -49.40
C LEU A 36 31.22 -2.26 -47.98
N VAL A 37 30.45 -3.30 -47.68
CA VAL A 37 29.97 -3.59 -46.32
C VAL A 37 31.12 -4.03 -45.42
N VAL A 38 32.11 -4.77 -45.91
CA VAL A 38 33.31 -5.15 -45.15
C VAL A 38 34.32 -4.00 -45.04
N ILE A 39 34.37 -3.06 -46.00
CA ILE A 39 35.15 -1.82 -45.86
C ILE A 39 34.42 -0.82 -44.95
N ILE A 40 33.08 -0.74 -44.96
CA ILE A 40 32.31 0.12 -44.05
C ILE A 40 32.32 -0.46 -42.64
N ALA A 41 32.14 -1.77 -42.46
CA ALA A 41 32.32 -2.45 -41.17
C ALA A 41 33.79 -2.43 -40.72
N GLY A 42 34.74 -2.59 -41.64
CA GLY A 42 36.18 -2.52 -41.36
C GLY A 42 36.66 -1.11 -41.03
N LEU A 43 36.08 -0.07 -41.65
CA LEU A 43 36.31 1.33 -41.28
C LEU A 43 35.55 1.70 -40.00
N ALA A 44 34.37 1.14 -39.73
CA ALA A 44 33.68 1.29 -38.45
C ALA A 44 34.48 0.65 -37.31
N VAL A 45 35.04 -0.54 -37.52
CA VAL A 45 35.93 -1.23 -36.56
C VAL A 45 37.28 -0.53 -36.46
N ALA A 46 37.89 -0.05 -37.54
CA ALA A 46 39.13 0.73 -37.48
C ALA A 46 38.94 2.16 -36.93
N TYR A 47 37.73 2.70 -36.99
CA TYR A 47 37.33 3.92 -36.28
C TYR A 47 37.09 3.65 -34.79
N ALA A 48 36.51 2.49 -34.46
CA ALA A 48 36.33 2.01 -33.09
C ALA A 48 37.63 1.52 -32.40
N ILE A 49 38.69 1.23 -33.17
CA ILE A 49 39.99 0.77 -32.66
C ILE A 49 41.12 1.70 -33.14
N LYS A 50 40.91 3.02 -33.03
CA LYS A 50 42.05 3.94 -32.86
C LYS A 50 42.42 3.96 -31.37
N PRO A 51 43.68 3.68 -30.99
CA PRO A 51 44.14 3.89 -29.63
C PRO A 51 44.24 5.39 -29.36
N THR A 52 43.15 6.00 -28.88
CA THR A 52 43.24 7.24 -28.13
C THR A 52 44.08 6.96 -26.89
N THR A 53 45.22 7.65 -26.76
CA THR A 53 46.07 7.59 -25.58
C THR A 53 45.26 7.94 -24.34
N THR A 54 44.89 6.94 -23.57
CA THR A 54 44.16 7.08 -22.30
C THR A 54 45.06 7.80 -21.32
N THR A 55 44.91 9.13 -21.23
CA THR A 55 45.39 9.85 -20.05
C THR A 55 44.53 9.36 -18.90
N THR A 56 45.14 8.76 -17.87
CA THR A 56 44.42 8.20 -16.74
C THR A 56 43.84 9.31 -15.88
N THR A 57 42.67 9.85 -16.27
CA THR A 57 41.84 10.66 -15.38
C THR A 57 41.28 9.75 -14.31
N THR A 58 41.78 9.92 -13.08
CA THR A 58 41.19 9.36 -11.87
C THR A 58 39.74 9.83 -11.76
N THR A 59 38.79 8.96 -12.08
CA THR A 59 37.36 9.14 -11.80
C THR A 59 37.13 9.08 -10.30
N THR A 60 37.22 10.24 -9.64
CA THR A 60 36.68 10.40 -8.29
C THR A 60 35.17 10.29 -8.36
N THR A 61 34.59 9.31 -7.65
CA THR A 61 33.16 9.15 -7.47
C THR A 61 32.51 10.49 -7.08
N PRO A 62 31.46 10.96 -7.77
CA PRO A 62 30.71 12.11 -7.29
C PRO A 62 29.93 11.69 -6.03
N THR A 63 30.29 12.28 -4.89
CA THR A 63 29.46 12.20 -3.69
C THR A 63 28.14 12.93 -3.97
N VAL A 64 27.02 12.21 -3.95
CA VAL A 64 25.71 12.83 -3.97
C VAL A 64 25.51 13.53 -2.63
N SER A 65 25.31 14.85 -2.67
CA SER A 65 24.92 15.63 -1.49
C SER A 65 23.47 16.07 -1.64
N THR A 66 22.54 15.19 -1.28
CA THR A 66 21.18 15.62 -0.92
C THR A 66 21.28 16.47 0.34
N THR A 67 20.82 17.71 0.24
CA THR A 67 20.72 18.62 1.39
C THR A 67 19.33 19.24 1.42
N THR A 68 18.86 19.56 2.62
CA THR A 68 17.58 20.22 2.84
C THR A 68 17.56 21.63 2.24
N THR A 69 16.39 22.08 1.78
CA THR A 69 16.15 23.48 1.40
C THR A 69 16.66 24.41 2.51
N GLY A 70 17.37 25.49 2.14
CA GLY A 70 18.10 26.36 3.07
C GLY A 70 19.56 25.97 3.35
N GLN A 71 20.07 24.84 2.84
CA GLN A 71 21.49 24.47 2.87
C GLN A 71 22.23 24.85 1.59
N SER A 72 23.57 24.76 1.60
CA SER A 72 24.41 25.05 0.43
C SER A 72 24.60 23.81 -0.44
N TYR A 73 24.00 23.83 -1.63
CA TYR A 73 24.17 22.82 -2.67
C TYR A 73 25.48 23.09 -3.42
N SER A 74 26.33 22.06 -3.55
CA SER A 74 27.59 22.15 -4.31
C SER A 74 27.46 21.45 -5.66
N PHE A 75 27.73 22.17 -6.75
CA PHE A 75 27.66 21.65 -8.12
C PHE A 75 29.03 21.70 -8.79
N LYS A 76 29.35 20.71 -9.63
CA LYS A 76 30.51 20.76 -10.52
C LYS A 76 30.02 20.76 -11.97
N VAL A 77 30.31 21.84 -12.69
CA VAL A 77 30.01 21.91 -14.13
C VAL A 77 31.28 21.55 -14.89
N ALA A 78 31.31 20.33 -15.41
CA ALA A 78 32.43 19.80 -16.20
C ALA A 78 32.44 20.40 -17.62
N ASN A 79 33.60 20.32 -18.28
CA ASN A 79 33.79 20.62 -19.71
C ASN A 79 33.43 22.06 -20.17
N ILE A 80 33.34 23.03 -19.26
CA ILE A 80 33.14 24.44 -19.65
C ILE A 80 34.36 24.93 -20.46
N PRO A 81 34.18 25.50 -21.67
CA PRO A 81 35.26 26.13 -22.42
C PRO A 81 35.82 27.35 -21.67
N SER A 82 37.11 27.65 -21.83
CA SER A 82 37.74 28.81 -21.18
C SER A 82 37.00 30.12 -21.49
N PHE A 83 36.73 30.92 -20.44
CA PHE A 83 35.93 32.13 -20.50
C PHE A 83 36.64 33.33 -19.85
N LYS A 84 36.28 34.54 -20.29
CA LYS A 84 36.65 35.81 -19.64
C LYS A 84 35.74 36.10 -18.44
N TYR A 85 34.44 35.85 -18.62
CA TYR A 85 33.46 35.88 -17.53
C TYR A 85 32.29 34.94 -17.84
N LEU A 86 31.63 34.50 -16.78
CA LEU A 86 30.41 33.70 -16.80
C LEU A 86 29.37 34.32 -15.85
N ASN A 87 28.16 34.57 -16.31
CA ASN A 87 26.99 34.84 -15.49
C ASN A 87 26.23 33.51 -15.32
N VAL A 88 26.20 32.97 -14.11
CA VAL A 88 25.36 31.84 -13.74
C VAL A 88 24.06 32.38 -13.15
N TYR A 89 22.92 31.84 -13.59
CA TYR A 89 21.59 32.12 -13.07
C TYR A 89 21.05 30.81 -12.48
N TYR A 90 20.57 30.83 -11.24
CA TYR A 90 20.26 29.58 -10.51
C TYR A 90 18.81 29.10 -10.65
N GLY A 91 17.95 29.86 -11.34
CA GLY A 91 16.53 29.51 -11.52
C GLY A 91 15.60 30.07 -10.44
N ASP A 92 16.12 30.45 -9.26
CA ASP A 92 15.35 31.06 -8.17
C ASP A 92 15.37 32.61 -8.20
N GLY A 93 15.64 33.20 -9.36
CA GLY A 93 15.86 34.64 -9.53
C GLY A 93 17.23 35.15 -9.09
N THR A 94 18.08 34.32 -8.47
CA THR A 94 19.46 34.72 -8.11
C THR A 94 20.46 34.45 -9.23
N SER A 95 21.59 35.18 -9.20
CA SER A 95 22.68 35.00 -10.17
C SER A 95 24.06 35.30 -9.56
N LYS A 96 25.11 34.79 -10.20
CA LYS A 96 26.51 34.95 -9.81
C LYS A 96 27.39 35.17 -11.03
N ASN A 97 28.09 36.31 -11.05
CA ASN A 97 29.13 36.59 -12.03
C ASN A 97 30.47 35.97 -11.57
N ILE A 98 31.21 35.38 -12.51
CA ILE A 98 32.43 34.61 -12.27
C ILE A 98 33.47 35.03 -13.30
N THR A 99 34.59 35.60 -12.85
CA THR A 99 35.66 36.16 -13.69
C THR A 99 36.96 35.38 -13.65
N SER A 100 37.03 34.28 -12.88
CA SER A 100 38.23 33.44 -12.78
C SER A 100 37.95 32.02 -12.25
N ASP A 101 37.94 31.01 -13.11
CA ASP A 101 38.23 29.59 -12.81
C ASP A 101 38.58 28.86 -14.13
N PRO A 102 39.79 28.31 -14.33
CA PRO A 102 40.26 27.95 -15.67
C PRO A 102 40.07 26.48 -16.09
N SER A 103 39.47 25.58 -15.27
CA SER A 103 39.37 24.16 -15.69
C SER A 103 38.23 23.29 -15.12
N ASN A 104 37.60 23.62 -13.99
CA ASN A 104 36.46 22.84 -13.45
C ASN A 104 35.59 23.70 -12.53
N LEU A 105 34.52 24.29 -13.06
CA LEU A 105 33.71 25.25 -12.31
C LEU A 105 32.96 24.57 -11.16
N SER A 106 33.39 24.88 -9.93
CA SER A 106 32.69 24.46 -8.71
C SER A 106 31.79 25.60 -8.22
N LEU A 107 30.48 25.37 -8.22
CA LEU A 107 29.46 26.32 -7.81
C LEU A 107 28.88 25.93 -6.45
N GLN A 108 28.46 26.93 -5.68
CA GLN A 108 27.64 26.74 -4.49
C GLN A 108 26.48 27.72 -4.52
N HIS A 109 25.28 27.24 -4.17
CA HIS A 109 24.06 28.03 -4.08
C HIS A 109 23.10 27.47 -3.02
N THR A 110 22.17 28.29 -2.53
CA THR A 110 21.16 27.89 -1.54
C THR A 110 19.77 28.27 -2.03
N TYR A 111 18.97 27.25 -2.38
CA TYR A 111 17.55 27.39 -2.66
C TYR A 111 16.79 27.52 -1.34
N ASN A 112 15.92 28.54 -1.23
CA ASN A 112 15.12 28.81 -0.03
C ASN A 112 13.66 28.33 -0.15
N TYR A 113 13.25 27.86 -1.34
CA TYR A 113 11.90 27.40 -1.64
C TYR A 113 11.96 26.02 -2.31
N PRO A 114 10.94 25.15 -2.11
CA PRO A 114 10.79 23.92 -2.88
C PRO A 114 10.62 24.21 -4.36
N GLY A 115 11.01 23.26 -5.21
CA GLY A 115 10.74 23.37 -6.64
C GLY A 115 11.62 22.51 -7.53
N SER A 116 11.41 22.65 -8.83
CA SER A 116 12.33 22.17 -9.87
C SER A 116 12.93 23.39 -10.57
N TYR A 117 14.25 23.56 -10.50
CA TYR A 117 14.94 24.74 -11.02
C TYR A 117 15.80 24.39 -12.25
N ILE A 118 16.02 25.37 -13.12
CA ILE A 118 17.00 25.28 -14.20
C ILE A 118 18.09 26.33 -13.95
N MET A 119 19.27 25.85 -13.53
CA MET A 119 20.46 26.68 -13.59
C MET A 119 20.93 26.78 -15.03
N TYR A 120 21.13 28.01 -15.51
CA TYR A 120 21.70 28.28 -16.82
C TYR A 120 22.85 29.29 -16.72
N TYR A 121 23.74 29.30 -17.70
CA TYR A 121 24.83 30.25 -17.74
C TYR A 121 25.01 30.92 -19.10
N THR A 122 25.49 32.16 -19.08
CA THR A 122 25.88 32.94 -20.26
C THR A 122 27.27 33.53 -20.03
N GLY A 123 28.07 33.79 -21.06
CA GLY A 123 29.42 34.32 -20.85
C GLY A 123 30.17 34.66 -22.12
N GLU A 124 31.29 35.37 -21.97
CA GLU A 124 32.21 35.64 -23.08
C GLU A 124 33.35 34.60 -23.05
N PHE A 125 33.35 33.69 -24.02
CA PHE A 125 34.36 32.65 -24.15
C PHE A 125 35.62 33.15 -24.87
N THR A 126 36.79 32.60 -24.54
CA THR A 126 38.08 33.06 -25.11
C THR A 126 38.41 32.47 -26.49
N SER A 127 37.54 31.61 -27.04
CA SER A 127 37.71 30.96 -28.35
C SER A 127 36.79 31.57 -29.42
N ALA A 128 37.21 31.51 -30.68
CA ALA A 128 36.58 32.25 -31.79
C ALA A 128 35.22 31.69 -32.30
N ASN A 129 34.72 30.60 -31.73
CA ASN A 129 33.38 30.06 -31.99
C ASN A 129 32.62 29.93 -30.65
N PRO A 130 32.06 31.04 -30.12
CA PRO A 130 31.37 31.02 -28.84
C PRO A 130 29.90 30.62 -29.03
N THR A 131 29.55 29.43 -28.58
CA THR A 131 28.26 29.05 -27.96
C THR A 131 28.38 27.57 -27.54
N PRO A 132 27.66 27.11 -26.50
CA PRO A 132 26.40 27.66 -26.02
C PRO A 132 26.28 27.90 -24.52
N ASN A 133 25.17 28.52 -24.15
CA ASN A 133 24.63 28.52 -22.81
C ASN A 133 24.35 27.07 -22.38
N GLY A 134 24.93 26.63 -21.27
CA GLY A 134 24.65 25.31 -20.70
C GLY A 134 23.47 25.35 -19.74
N LEU A 135 22.82 24.20 -19.58
CA LEU A 135 21.65 23.99 -18.73
C LEU A 135 21.95 22.89 -17.72
N VAL A 136 21.56 23.10 -16.48
CA VAL A 136 21.66 22.12 -15.39
C VAL A 136 20.33 22.13 -14.65
N ALA A 137 19.54 21.06 -14.79
CA ALA A 137 18.34 20.87 -13.99
C ALA A 137 18.75 20.58 -12.54
N ILE A 138 18.08 21.22 -11.59
CA ILE A 138 18.35 21.08 -10.15
C ILE A 138 17.01 20.93 -9.43
N VAL A 139 16.77 19.75 -8.86
CA VAL A 139 15.58 19.47 -8.04
C VAL A 139 16.03 19.36 -6.58
N PRO A 140 16.04 20.47 -5.80
CA PRO A 140 16.31 20.39 -4.37
C PRO A 140 15.20 19.60 -3.65
N PRO A 141 15.54 18.82 -2.61
CA PRO A 141 14.55 18.22 -1.73
C PRO A 141 13.61 19.28 -1.13
N ASN A 142 12.31 18.97 -1.09
CA ASN A 142 11.30 19.82 -0.45
C ASN A 142 11.71 20.17 1.00
N PRO A 143 11.53 21.42 1.47
CA PRO A 143 11.69 21.74 2.88
C PRO A 143 10.63 21.02 3.70
N THR A 144 10.95 20.79 4.98
CA THR A 144 9.93 20.64 6.01
C THR A 144 9.07 21.90 6.05
N VAL A 145 7.83 21.81 5.57
CA VAL A 145 6.86 22.89 5.70
C VAL A 145 6.18 22.86 7.07
N SER A 146 5.55 23.98 7.46
CA SER A 146 4.71 24.02 8.66
C SER A 146 3.59 22.98 8.58
N GLU A 147 3.23 22.38 9.71
CA GLU A 147 2.07 21.49 9.85
C GLU A 147 0.77 22.07 9.26
N ASN A 148 0.63 23.40 9.20
CA ASN A 148 -0.56 24.09 8.70
C ASN A 148 -0.53 24.37 7.19
N ALA A 149 0.48 23.86 6.48
CA ALA A 149 0.83 24.23 5.11
C ALA A 149 0.98 23.02 4.17
N SER A 150 0.91 23.28 2.87
CA SER A 150 1.02 22.30 1.77
C SER A 150 1.95 22.87 0.70
N VAL A 151 2.64 22.03 -0.08
CA VAL A 151 3.55 22.45 -1.16
C VAL A 151 2.90 22.21 -2.52
N GLY A 152 2.79 23.26 -3.33
CA GLY A 152 2.37 23.17 -4.72
C GLY A 152 3.48 22.66 -5.65
N PHE A 153 3.12 22.17 -6.83
CA PHE A 153 4.05 21.88 -7.92
C PHE A 153 3.40 22.07 -9.29
N ALA A 154 4.24 22.14 -10.33
CA ALA A 154 3.80 22.07 -11.72
C ALA A 154 4.52 20.93 -12.46
N THR A 155 3.82 20.32 -13.40
CA THR A 155 4.32 19.22 -14.26
C THR A 155 3.99 19.53 -15.72
N PRO A 156 4.91 19.30 -16.67
CA PRO A 156 4.63 19.52 -18.09
C PRO A 156 3.74 18.40 -18.64
N ILE A 157 2.70 18.74 -19.41
CA ILE A 157 1.79 17.75 -20.01
C ILE A 157 2.16 17.58 -21.47
N ASP A 158 2.93 16.54 -21.77
CA ASP A 158 3.44 16.24 -23.13
C ASP A 158 2.33 16.18 -24.18
N ALA A 159 1.18 15.56 -23.86
CA ALA A 159 0.05 15.40 -24.78
C ALA A 159 -0.58 16.75 -25.24
N TYR A 160 -0.35 17.84 -24.51
CA TYR A 160 -0.85 19.18 -24.82
C TYR A 160 0.29 20.19 -25.08
N SER A 161 1.54 19.75 -25.07
CA SER A 161 2.72 20.59 -25.28
C SER A 161 3.34 20.32 -26.65
N THR A 162 4.02 21.32 -27.20
CA THR A 162 4.66 21.22 -28.53
C THR A 162 6.17 21.19 -28.42
N GLY A 163 6.81 20.25 -29.12
CA GLY A 163 8.26 20.27 -29.36
C GLY A 163 9.16 19.80 -28.21
N VAL A 164 8.66 19.03 -27.25
CA VAL A 164 9.46 18.40 -26.17
C VAL A 164 10.74 17.74 -26.71
N VAL A 165 11.90 18.02 -26.10
CA VAL A 165 13.21 17.61 -26.65
C VAL A 165 13.84 16.48 -25.84
N GLY A 166 13.63 15.24 -26.29
CA GLY A 166 14.37 14.09 -25.76
C GLY A 166 14.18 13.89 -24.26
N THR A 167 15.22 13.45 -23.56
CA THR A 167 15.17 12.93 -22.18
C THR A 167 15.13 14.02 -21.09
N SER A 168 14.54 15.19 -21.35
CA SER A 168 14.43 16.29 -20.37
C SER A 168 13.07 16.98 -20.48
N GLU A 169 12.19 16.68 -19.55
CA GLU A 169 10.75 17.03 -19.55
C GLU A 169 10.50 18.54 -19.44
N ASN A 170 11.43 19.31 -18.89
CA ASN A 170 11.32 20.77 -18.73
C ASN A 170 12.02 21.59 -19.86
N ILE A 171 12.35 20.95 -20.99
CA ILE A 171 12.98 21.62 -22.14
C ILE A 171 12.18 21.36 -23.43
N PHE A 172 11.75 22.45 -24.05
CA PHE A 172 10.95 22.45 -25.27
C PHE A 172 11.73 23.09 -26.43
N SER A 173 11.54 22.55 -27.63
CA SER A 173 12.03 23.15 -28.86
C SER A 173 10.92 23.88 -29.61
N THR A 174 11.33 24.82 -30.44
CA THR A 174 10.48 25.45 -31.43
C THR A 174 11.08 25.27 -32.82
N ASN A 175 10.27 24.72 -33.73
CA ASN A 175 10.54 24.63 -35.16
C ASN A 175 9.83 25.75 -35.95
N ALA A 176 8.97 26.51 -35.27
CA ALA A 176 8.36 27.76 -35.72
C ALA A 176 8.87 28.92 -34.84
N SER A 177 8.26 30.10 -34.90
CA SER A 177 8.62 31.24 -34.05
C SER A 177 8.01 31.20 -32.64
N MET A 178 7.27 30.13 -32.30
CA MET A 178 6.33 30.07 -31.18
C MET A 178 6.12 28.62 -30.71
N THR A 179 6.12 28.40 -29.40
CA THR A 179 5.84 27.10 -28.77
C THR A 179 4.66 27.21 -27.79
N ASN A 180 3.85 26.15 -27.70
CA ASN A 180 2.86 25.95 -26.65
C ASN A 180 3.40 24.97 -25.61
N VAL A 181 3.26 25.31 -24.33
CA VAL A 181 3.59 24.49 -23.16
C VAL A 181 2.36 24.43 -22.27
N SER A 182 1.93 23.23 -21.90
CA SER A 182 0.80 23.03 -21.00
C SER A 182 1.32 22.46 -19.70
N LEU A 183 0.97 23.08 -18.57
CA LEU A 183 1.41 22.69 -17.24
C LEU A 183 0.22 22.21 -16.42
N GLY A 184 0.32 21.01 -15.86
CA GLY A 184 -0.55 20.53 -14.79
C GLY A 184 -0.11 21.15 -13.48
N ILE A 185 -1.02 21.78 -12.75
CA ILE A 185 -0.80 22.42 -11.46
C ILE A 185 -1.45 21.57 -10.38
N GLY A 186 -0.69 21.26 -9.34
CA GLY A 186 -1.20 20.48 -8.21
C GLY A 186 -0.45 20.79 -6.93
N TYR A 187 -0.66 19.96 -5.93
CA TYR A 187 0.05 19.98 -4.66
C TYR A 187 0.36 18.55 -4.24
N TYR A 188 1.38 18.38 -3.40
CA TYR A 188 1.71 17.06 -2.84
C TYR A 188 0.61 16.66 -1.84
N THR A 189 0.76 17.00 -0.57
CA THR A 189 -0.16 16.59 0.50
C THR A 189 -0.98 17.72 1.10
N PRO A 190 -2.06 17.41 1.83
CA PRO A 190 -2.75 18.40 2.64
C PRO A 190 -1.84 18.81 3.83
N PRO A 191 -2.20 19.90 4.54
CA PRO A 191 -1.61 20.20 5.84
C PRO A 191 -1.63 18.99 6.79
N ALA A 192 -0.51 18.72 7.45
CA ALA A 192 -0.40 17.68 8.48
C ALA A 192 -1.33 17.97 9.69
N ASN A 193 -1.61 19.25 9.96
CA ASN A 193 -2.69 19.66 10.86
C ASN A 193 -4.03 19.56 10.11
N THR A 194 -4.78 18.50 10.39
CA THR A 194 -6.07 18.17 9.76
C THR A 194 -7.18 19.21 9.98
N ALA A 195 -6.99 20.21 10.85
CA ALA A 195 -7.88 21.36 10.92
C ALA A 195 -7.77 22.28 9.69
N PHE A 196 -6.67 22.20 8.94
CA PHE A 196 -6.38 23.00 7.75
C PHE A 196 -6.53 22.17 6.47
N SER A 197 -6.95 22.81 5.39
CA SER A 197 -7.00 22.21 4.05
C SER A 197 -6.52 23.18 2.98
N VAL A 198 -6.09 22.67 1.82
CA VAL A 198 -5.81 23.50 0.63
C VAL A 198 -7.14 24.03 0.09
N TYR A 199 -7.25 25.35 -0.09
CA TYR A 199 -8.47 25.99 -0.60
C TYR A 199 -8.25 26.81 -1.89
N GLY A 200 -7.01 26.90 -2.37
CA GLY A 200 -6.70 27.57 -3.63
C GLY A 200 -5.22 27.49 -3.98
N GLN A 201 -4.93 27.67 -5.27
CA GLN A 201 -3.58 27.88 -5.77
C GLN A 201 -3.57 29.04 -6.77
N THR A 202 -2.53 29.87 -6.71
CA THR A 202 -2.26 30.95 -7.67
C THR A 202 -0.90 30.70 -8.30
N VAL A 203 -0.84 30.78 -9.62
CA VAL A 203 0.36 30.51 -10.41
C VAL A 203 0.76 31.76 -11.20
N SER A 204 2.01 32.18 -11.08
CA SER A 204 2.57 33.31 -11.83
C SER A 204 3.74 32.81 -12.70
N VAL A 205 3.67 33.07 -14.00
CA VAL A 205 4.70 32.68 -14.97
C VAL A 205 5.53 33.89 -15.36
N LEU A 206 6.82 33.80 -15.11
CA LEU A 206 7.82 34.85 -15.26
C LEU A 206 8.78 34.48 -16.40
N GLU A 207 8.81 35.30 -17.45
CA GLU A 207 9.84 35.25 -18.49
C GLU A 207 11.15 35.80 -17.91
N ALA A 208 12.11 34.91 -17.64
CA ALA A 208 13.38 35.20 -17.00
C ALA A 208 14.39 35.74 -18.03
N SER A 209 14.26 37.03 -18.34
CA SER A 209 15.23 37.77 -19.15
C SER A 209 16.40 38.28 -18.30
N SER A 210 17.58 38.46 -18.91
CA SER A 210 18.89 38.60 -18.23
C SER A 210 19.04 39.69 -17.17
N LEU A 211 18.09 40.64 -17.06
CA LEU A 211 18.09 41.74 -16.08
C LEU A 211 16.70 42.07 -15.49
N SER A 212 15.63 41.32 -15.80
CA SER A 212 14.31 41.50 -15.18
C SER A 212 13.37 40.31 -15.45
N ASN A 213 12.77 39.77 -14.39
CA ASN A 213 11.64 38.84 -14.50
C ASN A 213 10.39 39.61 -14.94
N LYS A 214 9.79 39.21 -16.07
CA LYS A 214 8.55 39.79 -16.59
C LYS A 214 7.42 38.78 -16.43
N GLU A 215 6.38 39.12 -15.68
CA GLU A 215 5.17 38.29 -15.64
C GLU A 215 4.50 38.26 -17.02
N ILE A 216 4.26 37.05 -17.53
CA ILE A 216 3.62 36.80 -18.83
C ILE A 216 2.25 36.12 -18.70
N ALA A 217 1.99 35.45 -17.57
CA ALA A 217 0.70 34.89 -17.25
C ALA A 217 0.51 34.81 -15.72
N MET A 218 -0.72 35.01 -15.27
CA MET A 218 -1.16 34.69 -13.91
C MET A 218 -2.43 33.82 -14.02
N TYR A 219 -2.50 32.76 -13.24
CA TYR A 219 -3.59 31.79 -13.27
C TYR A 219 -4.03 31.41 -11.86
N ASN A 220 -5.31 31.63 -11.55
CA ASN A 220 -5.92 31.17 -10.31
C ASN A 220 -6.61 29.84 -10.59
N VAL A 221 -6.13 28.76 -9.97
CA VAL A 221 -6.73 27.43 -10.10
C VAL A 221 -8.15 27.47 -9.50
N PRO A 222 -9.20 27.12 -10.26
CA PRO A 222 -10.57 27.09 -9.73
C PRO A 222 -10.78 25.97 -8.70
N TYR A 223 -10.97 26.35 -7.43
CA TYR A 223 -11.38 25.43 -6.37
C TYR A 223 -12.87 25.62 -6.01
N THR A 224 -13.59 24.51 -5.83
CA THR A 224 -15.01 24.45 -5.46
C THR A 224 -15.20 23.83 -4.09
N PHE A 225 -16.03 24.44 -3.24
CA PHE A 225 -16.37 23.90 -1.92
C PHE A 225 -17.43 22.80 -2.02
N SER A 226 -17.21 21.71 -1.29
CA SER A 226 -18.17 20.63 -1.07
C SER A 226 -18.66 20.65 0.38
N SER A 227 -19.97 20.84 0.58
CA SER A 227 -20.58 20.76 1.91
C SER A 227 -20.68 19.32 2.45
N ALA A 228 -20.52 18.31 1.60
CA ALA A 228 -20.52 16.90 2.01
C ALA A 228 -19.20 16.50 2.69
N THR A 229 -18.08 17.04 2.20
CA THR A 229 -16.72 16.76 2.71
C THR A 229 -16.12 17.89 3.53
N CYS A 230 -16.82 19.04 3.64
CA CYS A 230 -16.36 20.28 4.27
C CYS A 230 -14.98 20.76 3.74
N SER A 231 -14.69 20.49 2.47
CA SER A 231 -13.39 20.75 1.85
C SER A 231 -13.53 21.42 0.48
N TYR A 232 -12.42 21.94 -0.04
CA TYR A 232 -12.30 22.51 -1.37
C TYR A 232 -11.54 21.54 -2.31
N SER A 233 -11.97 21.44 -3.57
CA SER A 233 -11.30 20.61 -4.58
C SER A 233 -11.29 21.28 -5.96
N THR A 234 -10.38 20.85 -6.83
CA THR A 234 -10.26 21.27 -8.24
C THR A 234 -10.53 20.08 -9.18
N THR A 235 -10.75 20.35 -10.47
CA THR A 235 -10.93 19.31 -11.51
C THR A 235 -9.69 19.21 -12.40
N THR A 236 -9.49 18.08 -13.07
CA THR A 236 -8.37 17.86 -14.00
C THR A 236 -8.26 18.98 -15.04
N ALA A 237 -9.36 19.37 -15.69
CA ALA A 237 -9.38 20.46 -16.67
C ALA A 237 -9.07 21.85 -16.05
N ALA A 238 -9.50 22.09 -14.81
CA ALA A 238 -9.23 23.33 -14.08
C ALA A 238 -7.79 23.41 -13.52
N SER A 239 -7.10 22.27 -13.46
CA SER A 239 -5.71 22.18 -13.02
C SER A 239 -4.69 22.42 -14.15
N ILE A 240 -5.13 22.65 -15.39
CA ILE A 240 -4.24 22.81 -16.56
C ILE A 240 -4.04 24.28 -16.94
N LEU A 241 -2.83 24.77 -16.77
CA LEU A 241 -2.35 26.06 -17.28
C LEU A 241 -1.80 25.90 -18.70
N ASN A 242 -2.49 26.46 -19.70
CA ASN A 242 -2.06 26.46 -21.09
C ASN A 242 -1.28 27.74 -21.43
N LEU A 243 0.03 27.63 -21.63
CA LEU A 243 0.89 28.73 -22.09
C LEU A 243 1.08 28.61 -23.60
N THR A 244 0.54 29.57 -24.35
CA THR A 244 0.63 29.56 -25.82
C THR A 244 1.62 30.61 -26.32
N ASN A 245 2.14 30.40 -27.53
CA ASN A 245 2.92 31.40 -28.26
C ASN A 245 4.21 31.86 -27.54
N LEU A 246 4.82 30.99 -26.73
CA LEU A 246 6.06 31.27 -26.00
C LEU A 246 7.24 31.45 -26.97
N SER A 247 8.12 32.38 -26.62
CA SER A 247 9.32 32.69 -27.39
C SER A 247 10.51 31.83 -26.94
N THR A 248 11.66 31.92 -27.61
CA THR A 248 12.89 31.29 -27.09
C THR A 248 13.36 32.03 -25.84
N GLY A 249 13.38 31.34 -24.70
CA GLY A 249 13.66 31.95 -23.41
C GLY A 249 13.56 30.97 -22.24
N TYR A 250 13.84 31.49 -21.05
CA TYR A 250 13.70 30.81 -19.77
C TYR A 250 12.42 31.27 -19.09
N TYR A 251 11.71 30.34 -18.47
CA TYR A 251 10.42 30.59 -17.82
C TYR A 251 10.44 29.99 -16.42
N GLN A 252 10.19 30.84 -15.43
CA GLN A 252 10.03 30.47 -14.03
C GLN A 252 8.53 30.48 -13.71
N VAL A 253 8.03 29.43 -13.07
CA VAL A 253 6.64 29.32 -12.63
C VAL A 253 6.62 29.36 -11.11
N GLU A 254 6.18 30.47 -10.54
CA GLU A 254 5.91 30.59 -9.10
C GLU A 254 4.52 30.03 -8.80
N ILE A 255 4.40 29.19 -7.76
CA ILE A 255 3.16 28.54 -7.36
C ILE A 255 2.91 28.85 -5.89
N GLN A 256 1.87 29.63 -5.64
CA GLN A 256 1.41 29.97 -4.30
C GLN A 256 0.29 29.01 -3.90
N THR A 257 0.50 28.18 -2.87
CA THR A 257 -0.52 27.26 -2.35
C THR A 257 -1.12 27.81 -1.06
N LEU A 258 -2.45 27.91 -1.03
CA LEU A 258 -3.21 28.54 0.05
C LEU A 258 -3.88 27.48 0.92
N THR A 259 -3.59 27.49 2.22
CA THR A 259 -4.16 26.56 3.19
C THR A 259 -4.85 27.30 4.32
N GLY A 260 -5.93 26.75 4.90
CA GLY A 260 -6.67 27.40 5.97
C GLY A 260 -7.71 26.48 6.60
N MET A 261 -8.25 26.87 7.75
CA MET A 261 -9.32 26.13 8.42
C MET A 261 -10.67 26.45 7.78
N VAL A 262 -11.37 25.43 7.29
CA VAL A 262 -12.63 25.54 6.52
C VAL A 262 -13.82 25.15 7.40
N SER A 263 -14.84 26.01 7.45
CA SER A 263 -16.11 25.69 8.13
C SER A 263 -17.02 24.79 7.30
N SER A 264 -18.04 24.21 7.93
CA SER A 264 -19.14 23.51 7.23
C SER A 264 -19.97 24.41 6.29
N THR A 265 -19.74 25.72 6.30
CA THR A 265 -20.33 26.71 5.38
C THR A 265 -19.33 27.24 4.34
N GLY A 266 -18.13 26.67 4.24
CA GLY A 266 -17.08 27.08 3.31
C GLY A 266 -16.33 28.36 3.70
N LEU A 267 -16.49 28.86 4.93
CA LEU A 267 -15.72 30.02 5.39
C LEU A 267 -14.30 29.59 5.76
N VAL A 268 -13.30 30.24 5.17
CA VAL A 268 -11.89 30.00 5.46
C VAL A 268 -11.41 30.97 6.56
N SER A 269 -10.62 30.45 7.51
CA SER A 269 -9.94 31.24 8.53
C SER A 269 -8.49 30.79 8.72
N ASN A 270 -7.67 31.67 9.32
CA ASN A 270 -6.27 31.38 9.65
C ASN A 270 -5.44 30.92 8.42
N SER A 271 -5.53 31.65 7.31
CA SER A 271 -4.84 31.27 6.08
C SER A 271 -3.31 31.31 6.21
N ASN A 272 -2.64 30.32 5.62
CA ASN A 272 -1.21 30.30 5.32
C ASN A 272 -0.99 30.27 3.80
N THR A 273 0.22 30.65 3.38
CA THR A 273 0.67 30.58 1.99
C THR A 273 2.07 29.98 1.94
N THR A 274 2.27 29.00 1.08
CA THR A 274 3.60 28.53 0.67
C THR A 274 3.90 28.98 -0.75
N ILE A 275 5.17 29.02 -1.10
CA ILE A 275 5.65 29.32 -2.45
C ILE A 275 6.56 28.16 -2.88
N SER A 276 6.35 27.66 -4.09
CA SER A 276 7.25 26.74 -4.78
C SER A 276 7.50 27.19 -6.22
N PHE A 277 8.52 26.62 -6.85
CA PHE A 277 8.93 26.99 -8.21
C PHE A 277 8.99 25.80 -9.18
N TYR A 278 8.72 26.07 -10.45
CA TYR A 278 8.99 25.14 -11.55
C TYR A 278 9.55 25.91 -12.75
N ASP A 279 10.80 25.61 -13.10
CA ASP A 279 11.48 26.22 -14.23
C ASP A 279 11.42 25.34 -15.48
N PHE A 280 11.14 25.96 -16.62
CA PHE A 280 11.24 25.34 -17.94
C PHE A 280 11.88 26.29 -18.96
N ALA A 281 12.34 25.74 -20.08
CA ALA A 281 13.01 26.52 -21.11
C ALA A 281 12.53 26.15 -22.52
N VAL A 282 12.48 27.16 -23.41
CA VAL A 282 12.06 27.02 -24.81
C VAL A 282 13.21 27.48 -25.71
N PHE A 283 13.59 26.68 -26.72
CA PHE A 283 14.71 27.00 -27.62
C PHE A 283 14.42 26.77 -29.10
N ALA A 284 15.05 27.55 -29.97
CA ALA A 284 15.07 27.27 -31.40
C ALA A 284 15.78 25.95 -31.70
N TYR A 285 15.19 25.16 -32.60
CA TYR A 285 15.78 23.89 -33.06
C TYR A 285 17.19 24.13 -33.63
N ASN A 286 18.17 23.34 -33.17
CA ASN A 286 19.60 23.36 -33.54
C ASN A 286 20.52 24.46 -32.91
N THR A 287 20.07 25.32 -31.98
CA THR A 287 20.92 26.44 -31.50
C THR A 287 21.76 26.18 -30.24
N ILE A 288 21.70 24.99 -29.63
CA ILE A 288 22.44 24.66 -28.40
C ILE A 288 23.14 23.29 -28.54
N SER A 289 24.45 23.27 -28.35
CA SER A 289 25.20 22.06 -27.99
C SER A 289 24.96 21.74 -26.52
N TYR A 290 24.09 20.78 -26.22
CA TYR A 290 23.83 20.34 -24.85
C TYR A 290 25.11 19.76 -24.22
N GLN A 291 25.84 20.61 -23.49
CA GLN A 291 26.84 20.16 -22.54
C GLN A 291 26.07 19.59 -21.36
N GLN A 292 25.87 18.27 -21.41
CA GLN A 292 25.38 17.49 -20.29
C GLN A 292 26.35 17.69 -19.11
N ALA A 293 26.06 18.68 -18.25
CA ALA A 293 26.53 18.61 -16.88
C ALA A 293 26.05 17.26 -16.36
N VAL A 294 27.00 16.43 -15.89
CA VAL A 294 26.84 15.00 -15.62
C VAL A 294 25.42 14.69 -15.21
N THR A 295 24.71 13.97 -16.08
CA THR A 295 23.31 13.66 -15.85
C THR A 295 23.18 12.94 -14.51
N VAL A 296 22.62 13.66 -13.55
CA VAL A 296 21.41 13.20 -12.87
C VAL A 296 20.28 13.53 -13.87
N ASN A 297 20.15 12.84 -15.00
CA ASN A 297 19.57 11.49 -15.08
C ASN A 297 18.63 11.31 -13.88
N THR A 298 17.34 11.21 -14.16
CA THR A 298 16.55 10.12 -13.60
C THR A 298 17.46 8.90 -13.56
N VAL A 299 18.05 8.64 -12.38
CA VAL A 299 19.26 7.82 -12.28
C VAL A 299 18.86 6.45 -12.77
N SER A 300 19.43 6.00 -13.90
CA SER A 300 18.85 4.94 -14.74
C SER A 300 18.32 3.80 -13.87
N GLY A 301 16.99 3.70 -13.77
CA GLY A 301 16.31 3.03 -12.65
C GLY A 301 15.85 3.98 -11.52
N THR A 302 15.17 5.10 -11.80
CA THR A 302 14.30 5.75 -10.80
C THR A 302 12.85 5.35 -11.07
N PHE A 303 12.07 5.07 -10.05
CA PHE A 303 10.63 4.80 -10.15
C PHE A 303 9.88 5.81 -9.28
N VAL A 304 8.79 6.38 -9.79
CA VAL A 304 7.94 7.31 -9.05
C VAL A 304 6.55 6.70 -8.88
N ASN A 305 6.13 6.51 -7.63
CA ASN A 305 4.75 6.18 -7.25
C ASN A 305 4.06 7.45 -6.76
N ALA A 306 3.00 7.87 -7.46
CA ALA A 306 2.18 9.02 -7.10
C ALA A 306 0.89 8.54 -6.43
N GLU A 307 0.95 8.32 -5.11
CA GLU A 307 -0.12 7.73 -4.33
C GLU A 307 -1.26 8.72 -4.10
N LEU A 308 -2.51 8.31 -4.27
CA LEU A 308 -3.67 9.15 -3.95
C LEU A 308 -3.96 9.12 -2.45
N GLU A 309 -3.04 9.65 -1.64
CA GLU A 309 -3.05 9.50 -0.18
C GLU A 309 -2.85 10.82 0.58
N THR A 310 -3.50 10.93 1.74
CA THR A 310 -3.63 12.18 2.52
C THR A 310 -2.76 12.20 3.77
N GLY A 311 -1.45 12.07 3.57
CA GLY A 311 -0.46 12.03 4.65
C GLY A 311 0.67 11.10 4.27
N GLY A 312 1.61 10.87 5.18
CA GLY A 312 2.67 9.88 4.99
C GLY A 312 2.64 8.81 6.09
N PHE A 313 3.67 7.96 6.08
CA PHE A 313 3.84 6.93 7.10
C PHE A 313 3.76 7.48 8.53
N ARG A 314 3.22 6.67 9.44
CA ARG A 314 3.00 7.03 10.84
C ARG A 314 4.19 6.65 11.73
N THR A 315 4.84 5.52 11.42
CA THR A 315 6.01 4.99 12.12
C THR A 315 6.78 3.99 11.27
N LEU A 316 8.10 3.99 11.37
CA LEU A 316 9.02 3.01 10.77
C LEU A 316 9.52 1.97 11.78
N ASP A 317 8.87 1.87 12.95
CA ASP A 317 9.08 0.82 13.93
C ASP A 317 8.17 -0.38 13.64
N PRO A 318 8.69 -1.54 13.19
CA PRO A 318 7.88 -2.70 12.85
C PRO A 318 6.91 -3.20 13.92
N ALA A 319 7.25 -3.06 15.19
CA ALA A 319 6.40 -3.51 16.29
C ALA A 319 5.22 -2.55 16.59
N LEU A 320 5.14 -1.42 15.87
CA LEU A 320 4.14 -0.35 16.05
C LEU A 320 3.40 0.02 14.76
N ALA A 321 3.97 -0.27 13.60
CA ALA A 321 3.33 -0.03 12.30
C ALA A 321 2.15 -0.97 12.13
N TYR A 322 0.98 -0.41 11.83
CA TYR A 322 -0.25 -1.15 11.60
C TYR A 322 -1.19 -0.34 10.69
N ASP A 323 -0.61 0.15 9.60
CA ASP A 323 -1.24 0.95 8.56
C ASP A 323 -0.47 0.73 7.25
N THR A 324 -1.19 0.72 6.13
CA THR A 324 -0.63 0.35 4.81
C THR A 324 0.47 1.29 4.33
N VAL A 325 0.40 2.58 4.68
CA VAL A 325 1.39 3.59 4.28
C VAL A 325 2.73 3.37 4.97
N SER A 326 2.72 2.94 6.24
CA SER A 326 3.92 2.51 6.95
C SER A 326 4.42 1.15 6.47
N ASP A 327 3.51 0.18 6.28
CA ASP A 327 3.85 -1.17 5.81
C ASP A 327 4.40 -1.23 4.38
N GLU A 328 4.04 -0.29 3.48
CA GLU A 328 4.70 -0.16 2.17
C GLU A 328 6.21 0.04 2.34
N ILE A 329 6.62 0.97 3.20
CA ILE A 329 8.05 1.25 3.40
C ILE A 329 8.71 0.04 4.07
N LEU A 330 8.09 -0.50 5.13
CA LEU A 330 8.66 -1.60 5.90
C LEU A 330 8.84 -2.88 5.08
N SER A 331 7.89 -3.22 4.20
CA SER A 331 8.00 -4.37 3.30
C SER A 331 9.12 -4.24 2.26
N ASN A 332 9.55 -3.03 1.94
CA ASN A 332 10.67 -2.76 1.04
C ASN A 332 12.03 -2.61 1.75
N VAL A 333 12.06 -2.14 3.01
CA VAL A 333 13.31 -1.92 3.76
C VAL A 333 13.66 -3.01 4.77
N TYR A 334 12.70 -3.84 5.15
CA TYR A 334 12.92 -4.99 6.02
C TYR A 334 12.41 -6.30 5.41
N ARG A 335 12.86 -7.40 6.01
CA ARG A 335 12.48 -8.76 5.62
C ARG A 335 11.89 -9.49 6.81
N THR A 336 10.94 -10.34 6.50
CA THR A 336 10.29 -11.31 7.38
C THR A 336 10.94 -12.68 7.23
N LEU A 337 10.50 -13.70 7.99
CA LEU A 337 11.06 -15.05 7.89
C LEU A 337 10.63 -15.77 6.60
N THR A 338 9.40 -15.50 6.16
CA THR A 338 8.70 -16.15 5.05
C THR A 338 8.22 -15.13 4.02
N THR A 339 7.70 -15.59 2.90
CA THR A 339 6.98 -14.79 1.90
C THR A 339 6.16 -15.72 1.00
N TYR A 340 5.47 -15.18 0.01
CA TYR A 340 4.68 -15.93 -0.97
C TYR A 340 5.47 -16.17 -2.29
N GLN A 341 4.97 -17.06 -3.14
CA GLN A 341 5.55 -17.36 -4.45
C GLN A 341 4.94 -16.45 -5.52
N GLY A 342 5.45 -15.21 -5.61
CA GLY A 342 4.89 -14.20 -6.51
C GLY A 342 3.43 -13.93 -6.18
N SER A 343 2.55 -13.93 -7.18
CA SER A 343 1.11 -13.67 -7.02
C SER A 343 0.28 -14.77 -6.34
N ASP A 344 0.86 -15.92 -5.97
CA ASP A 344 0.13 -17.03 -5.31
C ASP A 344 0.20 -16.94 -3.77
N SER A 345 -0.87 -16.42 -3.17
CA SER A 345 -1.16 -16.34 -1.73
C SER A 345 -1.31 -17.71 -1.03
N SER A 346 -1.34 -18.82 -1.76
CA SER A 346 -1.41 -20.18 -1.21
C SER A 346 -0.08 -20.96 -1.31
N ALA A 347 0.94 -20.36 -1.93
CA ALA A 347 2.26 -20.95 -2.11
C ALA A 347 3.33 -20.09 -1.43
N TYR A 348 4.21 -20.72 -0.66
CA TYR A 348 5.13 -20.03 0.26
C TYR A 348 6.58 -20.21 -0.14
N ALA A 349 7.40 -19.20 0.10
CA ALA A 349 8.84 -19.19 -0.09
C ALA A 349 9.59 -18.77 1.19
N PRO A 350 10.82 -19.24 1.39
CA PRO A 350 11.69 -18.67 2.41
C PRO A 350 12.04 -17.22 2.08
N ASN A 351 12.08 -16.35 3.09
CA ASN A 351 12.64 -15.00 2.98
C ASN A 351 13.98 -14.93 3.74
N LEU A 352 14.01 -14.47 5.01
CA LEU A 352 15.24 -14.56 5.83
C LEU A 352 15.60 -16.00 6.23
N ALA A 353 14.64 -16.92 6.23
CA ALA A 353 14.93 -18.33 6.43
C ALA A 353 15.73 -18.92 5.24
N VAL A 354 16.59 -19.92 5.48
CA VAL A 354 17.24 -20.70 4.41
C VAL A 354 16.24 -21.63 3.71
N ARG A 355 15.25 -22.12 4.47
CA ARG A 355 14.13 -22.94 4.00
C ARG A 355 12.97 -22.83 4.97
N LEU A 356 11.75 -23.01 4.48
CA LEU A 356 10.57 -23.09 5.34
C LEU A 356 10.60 -24.36 6.21
N PRO A 357 10.33 -24.30 7.53
CA PRO A 357 10.33 -25.48 8.39
C PRO A 357 9.12 -26.35 8.09
N ASN A 358 9.34 -27.63 7.76
CA ASN A 358 8.25 -28.60 7.55
C ASN A 358 8.57 -29.98 8.13
N LEU A 359 7.56 -30.84 8.20
CA LEU A 359 7.70 -32.21 8.74
C LEU A 359 8.71 -33.07 7.97
N THR A 360 8.90 -32.82 6.66
CA THR A 360 9.78 -33.63 5.81
C THR A 360 11.26 -33.24 5.96
N ASN A 361 11.54 -31.95 6.20
CA ASN A 361 12.90 -31.42 6.33
C ASN A 361 13.40 -31.32 7.79
N GLY A 362 12.61 -31.86 8.73
CA GLY A 362 12.90 -31.86 10.17
C GLY A 362 12.80 -30.49 10.85
N GLY A 363 12.27 -29.48 10.15
CA GLY A 363 12.02 -28.15 10.70
C GLY A 363 10.81 -28.09 11.64
N VAL A 364 9.87 -29.04 11.49
CA VAL A 364 8.72 -29.21 12.40
C VAL A 364 8.86 -30.50 13.17
N ASN A 365 8.56 -30.49 14.48
CA ASN A 365 8.59 -31.72 15.28
C ASN A 365 7.44 -32.67 14.90
N ASN A 366 7.75 -33.94 14.70
CA ASN A 366 6.77 -34.98 14.34
C ASN A 366 6.47 -35.95 15.50
N ASN A 367 7.12 -35.79 16.66
CA ASN A 367 7.01 -36.65 17.83
C ASN A 367 6.51 -35.87 19.05
N TYR A 368 5.92 -36.62 19.99
CA TYR A 368 5.72 -36.12 21.35
C TYR A 368 7.06 -36.04 22.09
N HIS A 369 7.35 -34.91 22.72
CA HIS A 369 8.52 -34.73 23.59
C HIS A 369 8.07 -34.35 25.00
N ASN A 370 8.34 -35.23 25.96
CA ASN A 370 8.04 -35.00 27.38
C ASN A 370 9.36 -34.95 28.15
N TYR A 371 9.69 -33.82 28.76
CA TYR A 371 10.90 -33.65 29.57
C TYR A 371 10.70 -32.63 30.68
N THR A 372 11.54 -32.68 31.72
CA THR A 372 11.53 -31.66 32.77
C THR A 372 12.56 -30.59 32.44
N GLN A 373 12.11 -29.41 32.02
CA GLN A 373 12.98 -28.26 31.80
C GLN A 373 13.53 -27.80 33.16
N GLN A 374 14.86 -27.81 33.28
CA GLN A 374 15.55 -27.18 34.40
C GLN A 374 15.74 -25.70 34.06
N VAL A 375 15.26 -24.81 34.93
CA VAL A 375 15.45 -23.37 34.74
C VAL A 375 16.86 -23.01 35.15
N ASN A 376 17.69 -22.59 34.20
CA ASN A 376 19.04 -22.16 34.51
C ASN A 376 19.00 -20.76 35.16
N SER A 377 19.38 -20.69 36.43
CA SER A 377 19.47 -19.44 37.21
C SER A 377 20.51 -18.44 36.72
N ALA A 378 21.24 -18.75 35.63
CA ALA A 378 22.07 -17.81 34.89
C ALA A 378 21.26 -16.73 34.14
N ILE A 379 19.94 -16.90 33.98
CA ILE A 379 19.05 -15.83 33.53
C ILE A 379 18.82 -14.88 34.71
N ALA A 380 19.33 -13.66 34.61
CA ALA A 380 19.38 -12.71 35.71
C ALA A 380 17.99 -12.38 36.28
N GLY A 381 17.75 -12.74 37.54
CA GLY A 381 16.57 -12.33 38.30
C GLY A 381 15.37 -13.29 38.28
N TYR A 382 15.41 -14.43 37.59
CA TYR A 382 14.27 -15.37 37.54
C TYR A 382 14.63 -16.77 38.06
N SER A 383 14.18 -17.10 39.28
CA SER A 383 14.24 -18.45 39.83
C SER A 383 12.87 -19.13 39.74
N ALA A 384 12.63 -19.90 38.68
CA ALA A 384 11.46 -20.78 38.59
C ALA A 384 11.80 -22.23 38.96
N PRO A 385 10.84 -22.98 39.53
CA PRO A 385 11.00 -24.41 39.73
C PRO A 385 11.10 -25.12 38.37
N ALA A 386 11.78 -26.27 38.36
CA ALA A 386 11.78 -27.14 37.20
C ALA A 386 10.34 -27.58 36.87
N TYR A 387 9.98 -27.55 35.59
CA TYR A 387 8.61 -27.78 35.12
C TYR A 387 8.57 -28.82 34.01
N ALA A 388 7.44 -29.51 33.88
CA ALA A 388 7.24 -30.48 32.81
C ALA A 388 6.88 -29.74 31.51
N VAL A 389 7.66 -29.98 30.48
CA VAL A 389 7.36 -29.62 29.09
C VAL A 389 6.78 -30.87 28.43
N ASN A 390 5.60 -30.74 27.83
CA ASN A 390 5.00 -31.74 26.97
C ASN A 390 4.72 -31.05 25.64
N ILE A 391 5.38 -31.50 24.58
CA ILE A 391 5.25 -30.95 23.23
C ILE A 391 4.56 -32.02 22.38
N ALA A 392 3.50 -31.67 21.66
CA ALA A 392 2.83 -32.49 20.65
C ALA A 392 3.41 -32.27 19.25
N PRO A 393 3.24 -33.21 18.30
CA PRO A 393 3.63 -33.02 16.90
C PRO A 393 3.01 -31.75 16.29
N GLY A 394 3.84 -30.89 15.69
CA GLY A 394 3.39 -29.62 15.08
C GLY A 394 3.37 -28.41 16.00
N GLU A 395 3.97 -28.47 17.20
CA GLU A 395 4.08 -27.32 18.11
C GLU A 395 5.41 -26.56 17.99
N ASN A 396 6.49 -27.22 17.53
CA ASN A 396 7.82 -26.62 17.40
C ASN A 396 8.19 -26.40 15.93
N TYR A 397 8.48 -25.15 15.55
CA TYR A 397 8.93 -24.76 14.21
C TYR A 397 10.33 -24.12 14.28
N THR A 398 11.32 -24.70 13.58
CA THR A 398 12.73 -24.26 13.62
C THR A 398 13.16 -23.62 12.31
N PHE A 399 13.32 -22.29 12.33
CA PHE A 399 13.82 -21.50 11.22
C PHE A 399 15.34 -21.36 11.31
N TYR A 400 16.04 -21.74 10.24
CA TYR A 400 17.48 -21.47 10.08
C TYR A 400 17.62 -20.17 9.30
N ILE A 401 18.36 -19.19 9.84
CA ILE A 401 18.52 -17.87 9.24
C ILE A 401 19.62 -17.90 8.19
N ASN A 402 19.41 -17.22 7.07
CA ASN A 402 20.34 -17.21 5.95
C ASN A 402 21.56 -16.33 6.27
N ASN A 403 22.70 -16.97 6.51
CA ASN A 403 24.00 -16.35 6.84
C ASN A 403 24.53 -15.36 5.78
N ASN A 404 23.95 -15.30 4.58
CA ASN A 404 24.27 -14.32 3.55
C ASN A 404 23.38 -13.06 3.62
N SER A 405 22.51 -12.94 4.63
CA SER A 405 21.67 -11.76 4.83
C SER A 405 22.38 -10.77 5.74
N GLU A 406 22.46 -9.51 5.31
CA GLU A 406 23.10 -8.42 6.04
C GLU A 406 22.10 -7.26 6.25
N PHE A 407 22.32 -6.49 7.31
CA PHE A 407 21.75 -5.15 7.46
C PHE A 407 22.53 -4.13 6.60
N GLN A 408 21.98 -2.94 6.36
CA GLN A 408 22.58 -1.89 5.49
C GLN A 408 23.96 -1.40 5.97
N ASN A 409 24.32 -1.69 7.22
CA ASN A 409 25.64 -1.44 7.81
C ASN A 409 26.65 -2.59 7.59
N GLY A 410 26.28 -3.65 6.86
CA GLY A 410 27.10 -4.84 6.59
C GLY A 410 27.20 -5.85 7.75
N THR A 411 26.41 -5.70 8.82
CA THR A 411 26.34 -6.72 9.88
C THR A 411 25.39 -7.85 9.49
N ALA A 412 25.79 -9.10 9.72
CA ALA A 412 24.98 -10.27 9.38
C ALA A 412 23.72 -10.38 10.26
N VAL A 413 22.59 -10.71 9.65
CA VAL A 413 21.31 -10.96 10.36
C VAL A 413 21.38 -12.27 11.12
N THR A 414 21.05 -12.23 12.41
CA THR A 414 21.14 -13.40 13.30
C THR A 414 19.77 -13.86 13.83
N ALA A 415 19.71 -15.11 14.29
CA ALA A 415 18.55 -15.62 15.02
C ALA A 415 18.29 -14.87 16.34
N TRP A 416 19.28 -14.14 16.88
CA TRP A 416 19.07 -13.24 18.01
C TRP A 416 18.29 -11.98 17.60
N ASP A 417 18.54 -11.41 16.43
CA ASP A 417 17.78 -10.27 15.90
C ASP A 417 16.30 -10.65 15.67
N VAL A 418 16.05 -11.89 15.24
CA VAL A 418 14.70 -12.46 15.14
C VAL A 418 14.03 -12.56 16.51
N MET A 419 14.69 -13.19 17.49
CA MET A 419 14.19 -13.27 18.87
C MET A 419 13.88 -11.90 19.46
N TYR A 420 14.75 -10.92 19.20
CA TYR A 420 14.61 -9.56 19.71
C TYR A 420 13.42 -8.83 19.08
N SER A 421 13.28 -8.92 17.76
CA SER A 421 12.19 -8.27 17.02
C SER A 421 10.84 -8.85 17.43
N LEU A 422 10.68 -10.18 17.40
CA LEU A 422 9.45 -10.85 17.84
C LEU A 422 9.14 -10.61 19.33
N THR A 423 10.17 -10.46 20.18
CA THR A 423 9.96 -10.09 21.59
C THR A 423 9.41 -8.67 21.74
N ARG A 424 9.86 -7.69 20.93
CA ARG A 424 9.31 -6.33 20.97
C ARG A 424 7.84 -6.32 20.57
N ASP A 425 7.53 -7.01 19.48
CA ASP A 425 6.18 -7.17 18.97
C ASP A 425 5.23 -7.79 20.02
N LEU A 426 5.61 -8.93 20.60
CA LEU A 426 4.86 -9.59 21.69
C LEU A 426 4.70 -8.73 22.96
N LEU A 427 5.66 -7.84 23.26
CA LEU A 427 5.55 -6.90 24.40
C LEU A 427 4.61 -5.72 24.09
N PHE A 428 4.46 -5.36 22.81
CA PHE A 428 3.62 -4.26 22.37
C PHE A 428 2.16 -4.68 22.13
N THR A 429 1.87 -5.99 22.03
CA THR A 429 0.52 -6.58 22.04
C THR A 429 -0.39 -6.07 23.16
N ALA A 430 0.15 -5.65 24.30
CA ALA A 430 -0.64 -5.11 25.42
C ALA A 430 -1.48 -3.87 25.05
N ASN A 431 -1.16 -3.21 23.93
CA ASN A 431 -2.04 -2.28 23.23
C ASN A 431 -2.55 -2.96 21.95
N SER A 432 -3.86 -3.23 21.88
CA SER A 432 -4.50 -3.95 20.77
C SER A 432 -4.52 -3.19 19.43
N ALA A 433 -4.00 -1.97 19.38
CA ALA A 433 -3.79 -1.20 18.15
C ALA A 433 -2.39 -1.40 17.52
N ASN A 434 -1.60 -2.35 18.03
CA ASN A 434 -0.30 -2.75 17.49
C ASN A 434 -0.39 -4.19 16.92
N PRO A 435 0.42 -4.57 15.92
CA PRO A 435 0.23 -5.81 15.16
C PRO A 435 0.52 -7.10 15.96
N GLY A 436 1.32 -7.04 17.02
CA GLY A 436 1.82 -8.23 17.71
C GLY A 436 0.79 -9.17 18.34
N TRP A 437 -0.51 -8.83 18.33
CA TRP A 437 -1.56 -9.80 18.65
C TRP A 437 -1.58 -10.98 17.67
N ILE A 438 -1.19 -10.76 16.41
CA ILE A 438 -1.20 -11.73 15.31
C ILE A 438 -0.42 -13.00 15.69
N ILE A 439 0.81 -12.85 16.20
CA ILE A 439 1.63 -13.98 16.68
C ILE A 439 1.38 -14.32 18.15
N ALA A 440 1.01 -13.34 18.99
CA ALA A 440 0.82 -13.56 20.43
C ALA A 440 -0.28 -14.56 20.75
N GLN A 441 -1.37 -14.58 19.97
CA GLN A 441 -2.48 -15.53 20.15
C GLN A 441 -2.08 -17.01 20.01
N TYR A 442 -0.96 -17.30 19.33
CA TYR A 442 -0.45 -18.66 19.13
C TYR A 442 0.78 -18.98 19.99
N ILE A 443 1.57 -17.95 20.35
CA ILE A 443 2.83 -18.09 21.11
C ILE A 443 2.61 -17.95 22.62
N LEU A 444 1.70 -17.07 23.08
CA LEU A 444 1.49 -16.78 24.49
C LEU A 444 0.30 -17.54 25.09
N PRO A 445 0.37 -17.99 26.36
CA PRO A 445 -0.70 -18.73 27.00
C PRO A 445 -1.84 -17.82 27.47
N GLY A 446 -3.09 -18.31 27.35
CA GLY A 446 -4.27 -17.67 27.94
C GLY A 446 -4.64 -16.34 27.28
N ASP A 447 -4.87 -15.31 28.11
CA ASP A 447 -5.10 -13.95 27.62
C ASP A 447 -3.77 -13.30 27.23
N TYR A 448 -3.48 -13.30 25.92
CA TYR A 448 -2.23 -12.82 25.36
C TYR A 448 -2.04 -11.29 25.49
N TYR A 449 -3.10 -10.52 25.77
CA TYR A 449 -2.99 -9.09 26.11
C TYR A 449 -2.34 -8.85 27.48
N THR A 450 -2.32 -9.85 28.36
CA THR A 450 -1.79 -9.74 29.73
C THR A 450 -0.70 -10.75 30.07
N SER A 451 -0.44 -11.73 29.19
CA SER A 451 0.52 -12.82 29.43
C SER A 451 1.89 -12.65 28.76
N MET A 452 2.22 -11.45 28.26
CA MET A 452 3.51 -11.04 27.65
C MET A 452 4.71 -10.98 28.62
N SER A 453 4.82 -11.94 29.53
CA SER A 453 5.88 -12.00 30.54
C SER A 453 7.20 -12.48 29.96
N PHE A 454 8.31 -12.06 30.58
CA PHE A 454 9.65 -12.58 30.29
C PHE A 454 9.68 -14.11 30.27
N TRP A 455 9.01 -14.77 31.21
CA TRP A 455 8.93 -16.22 31.28
C TRP A 455 8.25 -16.80 30.04
N ASN A 456 7.02 -16.38 29.74
CA ASN A 456 6.26 -16.94 28.62
C ASN A 456 6.99 -16.72 27.29
N ILE A 457 7.48 -15.50 27.02
CA ILE A 457 8.21 -15.20 25.78
C ILE A 457 9.49 -16.04 25.66
N THR A 458 10.32 -16.13 26.70
CA THR A 458 11.61 -16.84 26.63
C THR A 458 11.52 -18.36 26.76
N GLN A 459 10.39 -18.92 27.20
CA GLN A 459 10.15 -20.36 27.11
C GLN A 459 9.45 -20.75 25.80
N ASN A 460 8.76 -19.81 25.13
CA ASN A 460 8.10 -20.06 23.86
C ASN A 460 8.95 -19.71 22.61
N MET A 461 10.15 -19.16 22.77
CA MET A 461 11.12 -18.98 21.68
C MET A 461 12.55 -19.28 22.13
N THR A 462 13.26 -20.11 21.38
CA THR A 462 14.65 -20.57 21.70
C THR A 462 15.61 -20.27 20.55
N VAL A 463 16.73 -19.60 20.83
CA VAL A 463 17.80 -19.32 19.84
C VAL A 463 18.97 -20.31 20.00
N ASN A 464 19.51 -20.77 18.87
CA ASN A 464 20.78 -21.49 18.78
C ASN A 464 21.77 -20.71 17.89
N ASN A 465 22.71 -20.03 18.52
CA ASN A 465 23.74 -19.23 17.84
C ASN A 465 24.70 -20.08 16.99
N ALA A 466 24.93 -21.35 17.33
CA ALA A 466 25.87 -22.21 16.60
C ALA A 466 25.34 -22.66 15.23
N THR A 467 24.01 -22.72 15.08
CA THR A 467 23.31 -23.06 13.83
C THR A 467 22.61 -21.86 13.18
N ASN A 468 22.77 -20.66 13.74
CA ASN A 468 22.03 -19.44 13.43
C ASN A 468 20.53 -19.70 13.22
N SER A 469 19.88 -20.34 14.21
CA SER A 469 18.49 -20.76 14.09
C SER A 469 17.65 -20.39 15.31
N ILE A 470 16.36 -20.15 15.09
CA ILE A 470 15.36 -19.93 16.13
C ILE A 470 14.28 -21.02 16.05
N THR A 471 13.90 -21.57 17.20
CA THR A 471 12.73 -22.45 17.35
C THR A 471 11.61 -21.68 18.04
N ILE A 472 10.46 -21.62 17.39
CA ILE A 472 9.20 -21.12 17.96
C ILE A 472 8.45 -22.32 18.55
N HIS A 473 7.93 -22.17 19.76
CA HIS A 473 7.12 -23.16 20.46
C HIS A 473 5.70 -22.59 20.61
N PHE A 474 4.74 -23.15 19.88
CA PHE A 474 3.34 -22.73 19.93
C PHE A 474 2.58 -23.39 21.09
N GLN A 475 1.48 -22.76 21.51
CA GLN A 475 0.64 -23.25 22.61
C GLN A 475 -0.25 -24.46 22.23
N HIS A 476 -0.34 -24.78 20.95
CA HIS A 476 -1.03 -25.93 20.39
C HIS A 476 -0.44 -26.28 19.02
N PRO A 477 -0.75 -27.45 18.44
CA PRO A 477 -0.27 -27.81 17.12
C PRO A 477 -0.78 -26.84 16.04
N MET A 478 0.11 -26.44 15.14
CA MET A 478 -0.16 -25.45 14.09
C MET A 478 -0.06 -26.06 12.69
N PRO A 479 -0.95 -25.69 11.74
CA PRO A 479 -0.76 -25.99 10.33
C PRO A 479 0.43 -25.21 9.76
N GLU A 480 1.24 -25.85 8.92
CA GLU A 480 2.42 -25.24 8.30
C GLU A 480 2.08 -23.93 7.55
N ALA A 481 0.97 -23.91 6.80
CA ALA A 481 0.50 -22.73 6.06
C ALA A 481 0.28 -21.52 6.98
N LEU A 482 -0.52 -21.68 8.04
CA LEU A 482 -0.78 -20.62 9.02
C LEU A 482 0.52 -20.07 9.63
N VAL A 483 1.50 -20.94 9.92
CA VAL A 483 2.80 -20.49 10.44
C VAL A 483 3.58 -19.67 9.40
N TYR A 484 3.53 -20.03 8.12
CA TYR A 484 4.19 -19.25 7.08
C TYR A 484 3.49 -17.90 6.84
N GLU A 485 2.18 -17.85 6.98
CA GLU A 485 1.36 -16.64 6.81
C GLU A 485 1.60 -15.63 7.95
N ILE A 486 1.50 -16.04 9.22
CA ILE A 486 1.69 -15.14 10.37
C ILE A 486 3.12 -14.61 10.50
N PHE A 487 4.12 -15.30 9.92
CA PHE A 487 5.51 -14.84 9.86
C PHE A 487 5.87 -14.07 8.57
N PHE A 488 4.86 -13.69 7.79
CA PHE A 488 4.94 -12.63 6.78
C PHE A 488 4.21 -11.34 7.23
N ALA A 489 3.23 -11.44 8.13
CA ALA A 489 2.38 -10.32 8.55
C ALA A 489 3.14 -9.19 9.27
N SER A 490 2.48 -8.02 9.37
CA SER A 490 2.95 -6.85 10.12
C SER A 490 3.37 -7.21 11.55
N GLY A 491 4.31 -6.46 12.14
CA GLY A 491 4.98 -6.85 13.40
C GLY A 491 6.18 -7.78 13.23
N THR A 492 6.18 -8.66 12.21
CA THR A 492 7.20 -9.73 12.08
C THR A 492 8.45 -9.38 11.25
N TYR A 493 8.62 -8.12 10.86
CA TYR A 493 9.83 -7.65 10.19
C TYR A 493 11.05 -7.67 11.13
N ILE A 494 12.20 -8.14 10.64
CA ILE A 494 13.38 -8.40 11.48
C ILE A 494 14.32 -7.19 11.50
N THR A 495 14.48 -6.61 12.68
CA THR A 495 15.31 -5.44 12.99
C THR A 495 16.59 -5.82 13.74
N SER A 496 17.65 -5.02 13.58
CA SER A 496 18.92 -5.21 14.29
C SER A 496 18.78 -4.93 15.79
N ALA A 497 19.00 -5.96 16.61
CA ALA A 497 18.93 -5.85 18.07
C ALA A 497 19.99 -4.87 18.61
N THR A 498 21.13 -4.76 17.92
CA THR A 498 22.23 -3.85 18.28
C THR A 498 21.89 -2.41 17.93
N TRP A 499 21.32 -2.17 16.74
CA TRP A 499 20.89 -0.82 16.33
C TRP A 499 19.76 -0.30 17.24
N LEU A 500 18.77 -1.13 17.57
CA LEU A 500 17.71 -0.75 18.51
C LEU A 500 18.25 -0.30 19.87
N GLN A 501 19.29 -0.95 20.39
CA GLN A 501 19.98 -0.52 21.61
C GLN A 501 20.67 0.84 21.43
N GLN A 502 21.32 1.08 20.29
CA GLN A 502 21.96 2.36 19.96
C GLN A 502 20.94 3.50 19.82
N GLN A 503 19.75 3.25 19.27
CA GLN A 503 18.65 4.23 19.18
C GLN A 503 17.90 4.45 20.49
N GLY A 504 18.31 3.81 21.60
CA GLY A 504 17.66 3.93 22.90
C GLY A 504 16.36 3.12 23.02
N ALA A 505 16.07 2.24 22.07
CA ALA A 505 14.95 1.29 22.10
C ALA A 505 15.36 -0.09 22.66
N GLY A 506 16.43 -0.15 23.46
CA GLY A 506 16.94 -1.40 24.04
C GLY A 506 16.04 -1.99 25.13
N ILE A 507 15.75 -3.29 25.03
CA ILE A 507 15.15 -4.12 26.08
C ILE A 507 16.24 -4.62 27.04
N THR A 508 16.09 -4.42 28.34
CA THR A 508 16.84 -5.17 29.37
C THR A 508 16.27 -6.58 29.45
N TRP A 509 17.09 -7.61 29.24
CA TRP A 509 16.64 -9.00 29.07
C TRP A 509 16.37 -9.74 30.39
N ASP A 510 15.49 -9.17 31.21
CA ASP A 510 14.98 -9.76 32.45
C ASP A 510 13.49 -9.42 32.67
N ALA A 511 12.90 -9.97 33.74
CA ALA A 511 11.49 -9.80 34.08
C ALA A 511 11.08 -8.34 34.37
N ALA A 512 11.96 -7.53 34.96
CA ALA A 512 11.68 -6.11 35.22
C ALA A 512 11.84 -5.28 33.94
N GLY A 513 12.84 -5.59 33.13
CA GLY A 513 13.07 -5.00 31.81
C GLY A 513 11.87 -5.15 30.90
N PHE A 514 11.38 -6.37 30.70
CA PHE A 514 10.19 -6.65 29.87
C PHE A 514 8.96 -5.88 30.38
N ALA A 515 8.65 -5.97 31.68
CA ALA A 515 7.53 -5.24 32.28
C ALA A 515 7.65 -3.71 32.11
N SER A 516 8.87 -3.16 32.16
CA SER A 516 9.12 -1.72 31.96
C SER A 516 9.04 -1.28 30.50
N TYR A 517 9.19 -2.22 29.54
CA TYR A 517 9.26 -1.95 28.11
C TYR A 517 7.88 -1.87 27.45
N ILE A 518 6.89 -2.63 27.94
CA ILE A 518 5.50 -2.67 27.44
C ILE A 518 4.91 -1.27 27.22
N LYS A 519 5.22 -0.30 28.09
CA LYS A 519 4.72 1.08 27.99
C LYS A 519 5.03 1.76 26.65
N TYR A 520 6.13 1.38 25.98
CA TYR A 520 6.57 1.93 24.69
C TYR A 520 5.66 1.49 23.53
N GLY A 521 4.82 0.47 23.72
CA GLY A 521 3.72 0.12 22.81
C GLY A 521 2.59 1.16 22.72
N ASN A 522 2.61 2.22 23.56
CA ASN A 522 1.60 3.28 23.55
C ASN A 522 2.11 4.50 22.78
N PRO A 523 1.28 5.12 21.88
CA PRO A 523 1.67 6.30 21.09
C PRO A 523 2.29 7.45 21.89
N ALA A 524 1.86 7.67 23.14
CA ALA A 524 2.42 8.71 24.00
C ALA A 524 3.87 8.46 24.48
N ASN A 525 4.41 7.26 24.27
CA ASN A 525 5.74 6.83 24.71
C ASN A 525 6.63 6.32 23.56
N TRP A 526 6.21 6.46 22.29
CA TRP A 526 6.97 5.94 21.15
C TRP A 526 8.42 6.46 21.12
N ASN A 527 9.38 5.61 20.73
CA ASN A 527 10.76 6.03 20.54
C ASN A 527 10.89 6.73 19.19
N THR A 528 11.06 8.06 19.21
CA THR A 528 11.12 8.89 18.01
C THR A 528 12.31 8.60 17.09
N ASN A 529 13.39 7.97 17.58
CA ASN A 529 14.51 7.59 16.72
C ASN A 529 14.14 6.39 15.84
N VAL A 530 13.41 5.41 16.39
CA VAL A 530 12.95 4.22 15.65
C VAL A 530 11.69 4.53 14.84
N GLN A 531 10.89 5.51 15.27
CA GLN A 531 9.70 5.96 14.53
C GLN A 531 10.03 6.53 13.13
N PHE A 532 11.22 7.12 12.94
CA PHE A 532 11.58 7.84 11.71
C PHE A 532 12.90 7.38 11.06
N ALA A 533 13.47 6.25 11.49
CA ALA A 533 14.69 5.69 10.90
C ALA A 533 14.68 4.16 10.93
N VAL A 534 15.52 3.54 10.11
CA VAL A 534 15.65 2.08 9.99
C VAL A 534 17.12 1.65 9.98
N ASP A 535 17.36 0.35 10.18
CA ASP A 535 18.60 -0.36 9.84
C ASP A 535 18.21 -1.49 8.89
N ALA A 536 18.00 -1.14 7.63
CA ALA A 536 17.35 -1.95 6.62
C ALA A 536 18.07 -3.29 6.37
N ASN A 537 17.32 -4.35 6.06
CA ASN A 537 17.86 -5.61 5.49
C ASN A 537 17.10 -6.10 4.25
N GLY A 538 16.09 -5.35 3.82
CA GLY A 538 15.31 -5.55 2.60
C GLY A 538 15.99 -5.05 1.32
N PRO A 539 15.30 -5.16 0.17
CA PRO A 539 15.81 -4.75 -1.13
C PRO A 539 16.15 -3.25 -1.21
N TYR A 540 15.57 -2.40 -0.36
CA TYR A 540 15.86 -0.97 -0.32
C TYR A 540 16.29 -0.49 1.07
N GLU A 541 16.90 0.69 1.12
CA GLU A 541 17.15 1.48 2.33
C GLU A 541 16.54 2.87 2.18
N ILE A 542 16.29 3.58 3.29
CA ILE A 542 15.76 4.95 3.22
C ILE A 542 16.89 5.92 2.88
N PHE A 543 16.76 6.59 1.74
CA PHE A 543 17.70 7.60 1.27
C PHE A 543 17.36 9.00 1.80
N SER A 544 16.07 9.36 1.83
CA SER A 544 15.57 10.57 2.49
C SER A 544 14.07 10.51 2.71
N GLU A 545 13.58 11.22 3.72
CA GLU A 545 12.15 11.43 3.96
C GLU A 545 11.84 12.93 4.08
N SER A 546 10.62 13.30 3.71
CA SER A 546 10.02 14.60 4.01
C SER A 546 8.61 14.34 4.51
N GLN A 547 8.46 14.36 5.85
CA GLN A 547 7.26 13.96 6.58
C GLN A 547 5.97 14.44 5.91
N ASN A 548 5.04 13.49 5.76
CA ASN A 548 3.76 13.71 5.11
C ASN A 548 3.87 14.28 3.69
N SER A 549 4.91 14.01 2.89
CA SER A 549 4.95 14.46 1.48
C SER A 549 5.69 13.51 0.54
N LYS A 550 6.84 12.98 0.94
CA LYS A 550 7.61 12.03 0.13
C LYS A 550 8.53 11.16 0.99
N VAL A 551 8.68 9.91 0.58
CA VAL A 551 9.81 9.05 0.96
C VAL A 551 10.61 8.67 -0.28
N VAL A 552 11.94 8.71 -0.18
CA VAL A 552 12.85 8.24 -1.21
C VAL A 552 13.63 7.05 -0.69
N LEU A 553 13.53 5.93 -1.38
CA LEU A 553 14.29 4.71 -1.13
C LEU A 553 15.44 4.60 -2.13
N GLU A 554 16.59 4.06 -1.71
CA GLU A 554 17.70 3.64 -2.58
C GLU A 554 17.90 2.13 -2.50
N ALA A 555 18.29 1.48 -3.60
CA ALA A 555 18.53 0.04 -3.66
C ALA A 555 19.66 -0.36 -2.72
N ASN A 556 19.36 -1.23 -1.75
CA ASN A 556 20.27 -1.62 -0.68
C ASN A 556 21.45 -2.44 -1.26
N PRO A 557 22.70 -1.94 -1.20
CA PRO A 557 23.86 -2.63 -1.76
C PRO A 557 24.24 -3.91 -1.00
N HIS A 558 23.72 -4.11 0.21
CA HIS A 558 23.90 -5.32 1.03
C HIS A 558 22.80 -6.37 0.79
N PHE A 559 21.76 -6.07 0.01
CA PHE A 559 20.69 -7.03 -0.25
C PHE A 559 21.12 -8.14 -1.22
N VAL A 560 21.02 -9.39 -0.77
CA VAL A 560 21.19 -10.58 -1.60
C VAL A 560 19.86 -11.30 -1.74
N SER A 561 19.36 -11.42 -2.98
CA SER A 561 18.16 -12.18 -3.30
C SER A 561 18.26 -13.62 -2.76
N PRO A 562 17.36 -14.06 -1.85
CA PRO A 562 17.41 -15.39 -1.24
C PRO A 562 16.98 -16.50 -2.22
N ASN A 563 16.13 -16.18 -3.19
CA ASN A 563 15.59 -17.08 -4.20
C ASN A 563 14.80 -16.28 -5.25
N LYS A 564 14.37 -16.95 -6.32
CA LYS A 564 13.66 -16.32 -7.46
C LYS A 564 12.34 -15.59 -7.13
N TRP A 565 11.76 -15.80 -5.94
CA TRP A 565 10.50 -15.16 -5.55
C TRP A 565 10.69 -13.83 -4.81
N VAL A 566 11.92 -13.50 -4.41
CA VAL A 566 12.27 -12.20 -3.82
C VAL A 566 13.40 -11.61 -4.65
N LEU A 567 13.03 -10.80 -5.64
CA LEU A 567 13.96 -10.30 -6.65
C LEU A 567 14.94 -9.28 -6.05
N ALA A 568 16.15 -9.20 -6.63
CA ALA A 568 17.07 -8.10 -6.34
C ALA A 568 16.53 -6.80 -6.98
N PRO A 569 16.67 -5.64 -6.32
CA PRO A 569 16.23 -4.37 -6.87
C PRO A 569 16.94 -4.08 -8.20
N THR A 570 16.16 -3.79 -9.24
CA THR A 570 16.70 -3.34 -10.55
C THR A 570 16.50 -1.85 -10.76
N ILE A 571 15.52 -1.28 -10.07
CA ILE A 571 15.31 0.14 -9.86
C ILE A 571 16.27 0.55 -8.74
N LYS A 572 17.07 1.59 -8.99
CA LYS A 572 18.02 2.16 -8.03
C LYS A 572 17.33 3.07 -7.01
N PHE A 573 16.39 3.91 -7.43
CA PHE A 573 15.69 4.84 -6.54
C PHE A 573 14.18 4.72 -6.68
N VAL A 574 13.46 4.77 -5.57
CA VAL A 574 11.99 4.83 -5.56
C VAL A 574 11.57 6.12 -4.87
N ASN A 575 10.75 6.93 -5.54
CA ASN A 575 10.10 8.09 -4.95
C ASN A 575 8.63 7.72 -4.68
N ILE A 576 8.27 7.59 -3.40
CA ILE A 576 6.89 7.44 -2.95
C ILE A 576 6.38 8.84 -2.65
N GLU A 577 5.55 9.39 -3.53
CA GLU A 577 5.00 10.74 -3.40
C GLU A 577 3.54 10.65 -2.98
N TYR A 578 3.21 11.24 -1.83
CA TYR A 578 1.85 11.28 -1.31
C TYR A 578 1.11 12.48 -1.93
N ILE A 579 0.04 12.21 -2.68
CA ILE A 579 -0.67 13.19 -3.51
C ILE A 579 -2.15 13.21 -3.14
N ALA A 580 -2.68 14.35 -2.68
CA ALA A 580 -4.05 14.45 -2.19
C ALA A 580 -5.12 14.77 -3.25
N SER A 581 -4.80 14.70 -4.54
CA SER A 581 -5.74 15.02 -5.62
C SER A 581 -5.60 14.08 -6.82
N SER A 582 -6.71 13.48 -7.23
CA SER A 582 -6.75 12.55 -8.37
C SER A 582 -6.39 13.21 -9.71
N SER A 583 -6.69 14.51 -9.88
CA SER A 583 -6.23 15.24 -11.06
C SER A 583 -4.71 15.31 -11.10
N THR A 584 -4.07 15.43 -9.94
CA THR A 584 -2.63 15.57 -9.79
C THR A 584 -1.91 14.25 -10.06
N THR A 585 -2.42 13.13 -9.55
CA THR A 585 -1.90 11.78 -9.85
C THR A 585 -2.07 11.42 -11.33
N TYR A 586 -3.22 11.75 -11.94
CA TYR A 586 -3.44 11.62 -13.38
C TYR A 586 -2.42 12.43 -14.20
N LEU A 587 -2.18 13.70 -13.81
CA LEU A 587 -1.25 14.58 -14.53
C LEU A 587 0.19 14.03 -14.49
N LEU A 588 0.68 13.59 -13.33
CA LEU A 588 1.99 12.95 -13.17
C LEU A 588 2.13 11.67 -14.01
N LEU A 589 1.06 10.87 -14.11
CA LEU A 589 1.05 9.64 -14.90
C LEU A 589 0.98 9.93 -16.41
N SER A 590 0.22 10.93 -16.82
CA SER A 590 0.02 11.32 -18.22
C SER A 590 1.25 12.00 -18.84
N SER A 591 2.05 12.71 -18.03
CA SER A 591 3.36 13.25 -18.41
C SER A 591 4.46 12.19 -18.41
N GLY A 592 4.22 11.04 -17.80
CA GLY A 592 5.20 9.96 -17.64
C GLY A 592 6.24 10.21 -16.55
N GLN A 593 6.01 11.22 -15.69
CA GLN A 593 6.78 11.48 -14.47
C GLN A 593 6.58 10.38 -13.44
N ALA A 594 5.32 10.01 -13.20
CA ALA A 594 4.96 8.83 -12.43
C ALA A 594 5.08 7.55 -13.28
N GLN A 595 5.57 6.48 -12.67
CA GLN A 595 5.53 5.13 -13.23
C GLN A 595 4.36 4.32 -12.66
N ALA A 596 3.86 4.68 -11.49
CA ALA A 596 2.59 4.22 -10.93
C ALA A 596 1.83 5.41 -10.33
N ALA A 597 0.50 5.41 -10.39
CA ALA A 597 -0.29 6.44 -9.71
C ALA A 597 -1.68 5.95 -9.30
N GLY A 598 -2.18 6.44 -8.16
CA GLY A 598 -3.54 6.17 -7.69
C GLY A 598 -4.57 7.01 -8.46
N ILE A 599 -5.50 6.37 -9.18
CA ILE A 599 -6.63 7.02 -9.85
C ILE A 599 -7.94 6.37 -9.38
N PRO A 600 -8.92 7.13 -8.87
CA PRO A 600 -10.13 6.57 -8.29
C PRO A 600 -11.07 6.02 -9.37
N THR A 601 -11.92 5.06 -9.00
CA THR A 601 -12.89 4.43 -9.91
C THR A 601 -13.84 5.44 -10.56
N SER A 602 -14.20 6.51 -9.85
CA SER A 602 -14.99 7.64 -10.36
C SER A 602 -14.34 8.41 -11.51
N SER A 603 -13.04 8.24 -11.73
CA SER A 603 -12.25 8.85 -12.82
C SER A 603 -11.67 7.80 -13.77
N TRP A 604 -12.17 6.55 -13.78
CA TRP A 604 -11.58 5.45 -14.55
C TRP A 604 -11.57 5.67 -16.08
N ASN A 605 -12.42 6.55 -16.60
CA ASN A 605 -12.36 7.01 -17.98
C ASN A 605 -11.01 7.68 -18.33
N GLU A 606 -10.33 8.28 -17.35
CA GLU A 606 -8.99 8.86 -17.51
C GLU A 606 -7.94 7.74 -17.72
N VAL A 607 -7.98 6.66 -16.91
CA VAL A 607 -7.13 5.46 -17.09
C VAL A 607 -7.35 4.83 -18.46
N GLN A 608 -8.60 4.60 -18.84
CA GLN A 608 -8.94 4.07 -20.17
C GLN A 608 -8.52 4.99 -21.33
N GLY A 609 -8.34 6.29 -21.07
CA GLY A 609 -7.75 7.23 -22.02
C GLY A 609 -6.25 7.00 -22.18
N LEU A 610 -5.53 6.85 -21.06
CA LEU A 610 -4.08 6.59 -21.02
C LEU A 610 -3.70 5.22 -21.58
N GLU A 611 -4.53 4.19 -21.37
CA GLU A 611 -4.32 2.87 -21.99
C GLU A 611 -4.49 2.95 -23.52
N LYS A 612 -5.50 3.68 -24.01
CA LYS A 612 -5.72 3.87 -25.45
C LYS A 612 -4.63 4.70 -26.12
N SER A 613 -3.93 5.57 -25.38
CA SER A 613 -2.74 6.28 -25.88
C SER A 613 -1.44 5.47 -25.81
N GLY A 614 -1.46 4.30 -25.15
CA GLY A 614 -0.25 3.50 -24.90
C GLY A 614 0.68 4.08 -23.84
N THR A 615 0.19 5.00 -23.00
CA THR A 615 0.97 5.62 -21.91
C THR A 615 1.08 4.70 -20.71
N VAL A 616 0.02 3.95 -20.42
CA VAL A 616 -0.09 3.03 -19.28
C VAL A 616 -0.72 1.70 -19.69
N PHE A 617 -0.59 0.71 -18.81
CA PHE A 617 -1.43 -0.49 -18.76
C PHE A 617 -2.00 -0.63 -17.35
N ALA A 618 -3.21 -1.16 -17.23
CA ALA A 618 -3.81 -1.50 -15.94
C ALA A 618 -3.80 -3.03 -15.73
N ILE A 619 -3.34 -3.47 -14.55
CA ILE A 619 -3.47 -4.86 -14.10
C ILE A 619 -4.27 -4.90 -12.81
N GLY A 620 -5.09 -5.93 -12.64
CA GLY A 620 -5.92 -6.04 -11.45
C GLY A 620 -6.12 -7.48 -10.99
N SER A 621 -6.51 -7.60 -9.73
CA SER A 621 -6.72 -8.86 -9.01
C SER A 621 -7.77 -8.62 -7.92
N PRO A 622 -8.60 -9.62 -7.55
CA PRO A 622 -9.41 -9.49 -6.34
C PRO A 622 -8.49 -9.25 -5.15
N THR A 623 -8.78 -8.22 -4.37
CA THR A 623 -8.15 -8.07 -3.04
C THR A 623 -8.80 -9.06 -2.09
N LEU A 624 -8.22 -9.26 -0.92
CA LEU A 624 -8.88 -10.02 0.14
C LEU A 624 -9.93 -9.19 0.93
N ASN A 625 -10.12 -7.91 0.59
CA ASN A 625 -10.99 -7.01 1.33
C ASN A 625 -12.48 -7.32 1.06
N LEU A 626 -13.23 -7.55 2.14
CA LEU A 626 -14.65 -7.88 2.12
C LEU A 626 -15.47 -6.74 2.72
N PHE A 627 -16.66 -6.46 2.17
CA PHE A 627 -17.59 -5.45 2.69
C PHE A 627 -19.01 -6.02 2.79
N TRP A 628 -19.68 -5.73 3.91
CA TRP A 628 -21.03 -6.26 4.20
C TRP A 628 -21.79 -5.38 5.20
N TYR A 629 -23.12 -5.54 5.21
CA TYR A 629 -23.95 -5.02 6.31
C TYR A 629 -24.07 -6.04 7.44
N ASN A 630 -23.77 -5.57 8.65
CA ASN A 630 -23.96 -6.27 9.92
C ASN A 630 -25.43 -6.22 10.36
N PHE A 631 -25.92 -7.28 11.01
CA PHE A 631 -27.17 -7.25 11.77
C PHE A 631 -26.86 -7.27 13.27
N ASN A 632 -27.42 -6.30 14.00
CA ASN A 632 -27.32 -6.27 15.46
C ASN A 632 -28.57 -6.93 16.09
N ALA A 633 -28.36 -8.00 16.85
CA ALA A 633 -29.42 -8.74 17.51
C ALA A 633 -29.95 -8.06 18.80
N ASN A 634 -29.26 -7.03 19.31
CA ASN A 634 -29.58 -6.30 20.54
C ASN A 634 -29.28 -4.79 20.40
N VAL A 635 -30.17 -4.07 19.73
CA VAL A 635 -29.98 -2.65 19.40
C VAL A 635 -30.25 -1.75 20.61
N ASN A 636 -29.27 -0.94 21.01
CA ASN A 636 -29.47 0.09 22.04
C ASN A 636 -30.22 1.31 21.48
N LEU A 637 -31.55 1.20 21.43
CA LEU A 637 -32.46 2.24 20.94
C LEU A 637 -32.34 3.59 21.67
N THR A 638 -31.82 3.62 22.89
CA THR A 638 -31.58 4.88 23.63
C THR A 638 -30.44 5.67 22.99
N LEU A 639 -29.39 4.98 22.54
CA LEU A 639 -28.27 5.58 21.82
C LEU A 639 -28.63 5.80 20.34
N THR A 640 -29.37 4.89 19.69
CA THR A 640 -29.90 5.10 18.32
C THR A 640 -30.74 6.38 18.22
N ALA A 641 -31.50 6.72 19.27
CA ALA A 641 -32.32 7.94 19.30
C ALA A 641 -31.50 9.25 19.41
N GLN A 642 -30.19 9.19 19.64
CA GLN A 642 -29.31 10.37 19.69
C GLN A 642 -28.92 10.85 18.29
N THR A 643 -28.72 9.92 17.35
CA THR A 643 -28.48 10.21 15.92
C THR A 643 -29.80 10.25 15.15
N VAL A 644 -30.66 9.25 15.34
CA VAL A 644 -31.94 9.08 14.62
C VAL A 644 -33.11 9.17 15.59
N ALA A 645 -33.45 10.40 16.00
CA ALA A 645 -34.49 10.68 17.00
C ALA A 645 -35.90 10.14 16.67
N THR A 646 -36.16 9.74 15.43
CA THR A 646 -37.42 9.15 14.97
C THR A 646 -37.44 7.61 15.02
N VAL A 647 -36.36 6.95 15.46
CA VAL A 647 -36.25 5.48 15.53
C VAL A 647 -37.44 4.83 16.25
N ASN A 648 -37.97 3.75 15.67
CA ASN A 648 -39.06 2.99 16.26
C ASN A 648 -39.05 1.56 15.71
N MET A 649 -38.49 0.63 16.48
CA MET A 649 -38.39 -0.79 16.14
C MET A 649 -38.23 -1.63 17.41
N PRO A 650 -38.49 -2.95 17.38
CA PRO A 650 -38.06 -3.85 18.45
C PRO A 650 -36.53 -3.90 18.50
N SER A 651 -35.92 -3.75 19.68
CA SER A 651 -34.45 -3.80 19.84
C SER A 651 -33.86 -5.15 19.43
N ASN A 652 -34.65 -6.22 19.52
CA ASN A 652 -34.28 -7.59 19.18
C ASN A 652 -34.84 -8.07 17.82
N LEU A 653 -35.23 -7.16 16.93
CA LEU A 653 -35.82 -7.49 15.61
C LEU A 653 -35.00 -8.53 14.84
N PHE A 654 -33.68 -8.38 14.82
CA PHE A 654 -32.78 -9.26 14.08
C PHE A 654 -32.40 -10.55 14.80
N VAL A 655 -33.03 -10.89 15.93
CA VAL A 655 -33.06 -12.29 16.44
C VAL A 655 -33.91 -13.17 15.50
N SER A 656 -34.88 -12.59 14.78
CA SER A 656 -35.62 -13.31 13.73
C SER A 656 -34.73 -13.57 12.51
N LEU A 657 -34.46 -14.85 12.24
CA LEU A 657 -33.81 -15.31 11.01
C LEU A 657 -34.57 -14.83 9.75
N HIS A 658 -35.90 -14.78 9.82
CA HIS A 658 -36.73 -14.35 8.70
C HIS A 658 -36.68 -12.82 8.51
N ALA A 659 -36.47 -12.02 9.56
CA ALA A 659 -36.21 -10.60 9.41
C ALA A 659 -34.87 -10.37 8.68
N ARG A 660 -33.79 -11.04 9.11
CA ARG A 660 -32.48 -10.95 8.43
C ARG A 660 -32.55 -11.40 6.96
N ARG A 661 -33.26 -12.50 6.68
CA ARG A 661 -33.55 -12.95 5.30
C ARG A 661 -34.35 -11.91 4.50
N ALA A 662 -35.40 -11.32 5.08
CA ALA A 662 -36.17 -10.28 4.39
C ALA A 662 -35.29 -9.09 3.97
N PHE A 663 -34.33 -8.72 4.81
CA PHE A 663 -33.37 -7.66 4.52
C PHE A 663 -32.36 -8.07 3.44
N ALA A 664 -31.74 -9.25 3.57
CA ALA A 664 -30.76 -9.76 2.61
C ALA A 664 -31.35 -9.95 1.19
N TYR A 665 -32.54 -10.54 1.07
CA TYR A 665 -33.23 -10.68 -0.22
C TYR A 665 -33.70 -9.35 -0.82
N ALA A 666 -33.66 -8.23 -0.08
CA ALA A 666 -34.01 -6.91 -0.59
C ALA A 666 -32.81 -6.09 -1.09
N TYR A 667 -31.57 -6.54 -0.84
CA TYR A 667 -30.37 -5.85 -1.30
C TYR A 667 -30.06 -6.19 -2.76
N ASN A 668 -29.82 -5.17 -3.59
CA ASN A 668 -29.59 -5.33 -5.03
C ASN A 668 -28.11 -5.22 -5.38
N GLU A 669 -27.32 -6.19 -4.90
CA GLU A 669 -25.86 -6.29 -5.15
C GLU A 669 -25.51 -6.13 -6.63
N THR A 670 -26.28 -6.72 -7.55
CA THR A 670 -26.03 -6.62 -9.00
C THR A 670 -26.22 -5.21 -9.54
N GLN A 671 -27.18 -4.43 -9.04
CA GLN A 671 -27.34 -3.02 -9.43
C GLN A 671 -26.23 -2.17 -8.80
N TYR A 672 -25.95 -2.36 -7.50
CA TYR A 672 -24.89 -1.68 -6.79
C TYR A 672 -23.51 -1.87 -7.46
N LEU A 673 -23.10 -3.11 -7.76
CA LEU A 673 -21.83 -3.39 -8.44
C LEU A 673 -21.75 -2.80 -9.85
N ASN A 674 -22.84 -2.79 -10.61
CA ASN A 674 -22.82 -2.40 -12.02
C ASN A 674 -23.03 -0.90 -12.25
N GLU A 675 -23.86 -0.26 -11.43
CA GLU A 675 -24.31 1.14 -11.59
C GLU A 675 -23.61 2.06 -10.58
N ASP A 676 -23.65 1.73 -9.28
CA ASP A 676 -23.10 2.61 -8.22
C ASP A 676 -21.56 2.51 -8.15
N VAL A 677 -21.01 1.28 -8.10
CA VAL A 677 -19.56 0.99 -8.20
C VAL A 677 -19.04 1.13 -9.64
N GLY A 678 -19.93 1.03 -10.63
CA GLY A 678 -19.63 1.32 -12.03
C GLY A 678 -19.05 0.17 -12.87
N ASN A 679 -19.15 -1.10 -12.44
CA ASN A 679 -18.55 -2.22 -13.19
C ASN A 679 -19.02 -2.27 -14.66
N ALA A 680 -20.32 -2.08 -14.88
CA ALA A 680 -20.92 -2.10 -16.23
C ALA A 680 -20.74 -0.75 -16.95
N LEU A 681 -20.69 0.36 -16.22
CA LEU A 681 -20.44 1.69 -16.77
C LEU A 681 -19.08 1.79 -17.46
N PHE A 682 -18.04 1.23 -16.83
CA PHE A 682 -16.68 1.25 -17.35
C PHE A 682 -16.27 -0.05 -18.07
N ASN A 683 -17.09 -1.12 -18.00
CA ASN A 683 -16.71 -2.46 -18.48
C ASN A 683 -15.36 -2.90 -17.85
N THR A 684 -15.27 -2.78 -16.53
CA THR A 684 -14.08 -3.07 -15.70
C THR A 684 -14.56 -3.51 -14.33
N THR A 685 -13.95 -4.52 -13.70
CA THR A 685 -14.37 -5.02 -12.39
C THR A 685 -13.67 -4.23 -11.27
N PHE A 686 -14.40 -3.47 -10.44
CA PHE A 686 -13.87 -2.82 -9.23
C PHE A 686 -14.34 -3.49 -7.93
N GLY A 687 -15.43 -4.24 -8.00
CA GLY A 687 -15.90 -5.13 -6.94
C GLY A 687 -16.57 -6.35 -7.55
N GLN A 688 -16.57 -7.46 -6.82
CA GLN A 688 -17.19 -8.70 -7.25
C GLN A 688 -18.13 -9.26 -6.17
N ALA A 689 -19.15 -10.00 -6.62
CA ALA A 689 -20.08 -10.67 -5.74
C ALA A 689 -19.38 -11.79 -4.96
N TYR A 690 -19.66 -11.90 -3.67
CA TYR A 690 -19.10 -12.94 -2.80
C TYR A 690 -20.14 -13.43 -1.78
N ALA A 691 -19.82 -14.50 -1.06
CA ALA A 691 -20.64 -14.96 0.04
C ALA A 691 -19.80 -15.69 1.10
N GLY A 692 -20.26 -15.60 2.35
CA GLY A 692 -19.52 -16.12 3.50
C GLY A 692 -18.46 -15.12 3.94
N MET A 693 -17.49 -15.60 4.70
CA MET A 693 -16.32 -14.82 5.15
C MET A 693 -15.03 -15.55 4.82
N LEU A 694 -14.94 -16.13 3.61
CA LEU A 694 -13.70 -16.65 3.06
C LEU A 694 -13.54 -16.04 1.66
N ALA A 695 -12.63 -15.07 1.54
CA ALA A 695 -12.45 -14.24 0.34
C ALA A 695 -11.87 -15.05 -0.84
N GLN A 696 -12.19 -14.68 -2.08
CA GLN A 696 -11.49 -15.26 -3.24
C GLN A 696 -10.01 -14.88 -3.20
N GLY A 697 -9.13 -15.86 -3.31
CA GLY A 697 -7.68 -15.66 -3.18
C GLY A 697 -7.12 -16.12 -1.84
N MET A 698 -7.93 -16.34 -0.80
CA MET A 698 -7.44 -16.91 0.45
C MET A 698 -7.50 -18.44 0.45
N LEU A 699 -6.69 -19.06 1.31
CA LEU A 699 -6.71 -20.49 1.51
C LEU A 699 -8.05 -20.94 2.11
N GLY A 700 -8.74 -21.85 1.42
CA GLY A 700 -10.05 -22.33 1.86
C GLY A 700 -11.25 -21.57 1.31
N TYR A 701 -11.08 -20.65 0.35
CA TYR A 701 -12.19 -20.04 -0.40
C TYR A 701 -13.30 -21.03 -0.81
N GLN A 702 -14.56 -20.61 -0.66
CA GLN A 702 -15.73 -21.31 -1.19
C GLN A 702 -16.52 -20.37 -2.10
N SER A 703 -16.65 -20.71 -3.39
CA SER A 703 -17.42 -19.91 -4.34
C SER A 703 -18.93 -19.90 -4.03
N ILE A 704 -19.65 -18.87 -4.49
CA ILE A 704 -21.11 -18.79 -4.40
C ILE A 704 -21.79 -20.06 -4.96
N SER A 705 -21.25 -20.65 -6.03
CA SER A 705 -21.78 -21.90 -6.61
C SER A 705 -21.61 -23.10 -5.66
N GLN A 706 -20.46 -23.21 -4.98
CA GLN A 706 -20.25 -24.25 -3.96
C GLN A 706 -21.17 -24.01 -2.75
N LEU A 707 -21.22 -22.78 -2.24
CA LEU A 707 -22.07 -22.43 -1.09
C LEU A 707 -23.56 -22.67 -1.39
N ASN A 708 -24.05 -22.38 -2.60
CA ASN A 708 -25.42 -22.71 -3.00
C ASN A 708 -25.73 -24.21 -3.00
N ASN A 709 -24.73 -25.07 -3.22
CA ASN A 709 -24.89 -26.53 -3.17
C ASN A 709 -24.73 -27.11 -1.74
N LEU A 710 -24.04 -26.40 -0.85
CA LEU A 710 -23.71 -26.84 0.52
C LEU A 710 -24.64 -26.25 1.59
N THR A 711 -25.44 -25.22 1.24
CA THR A 711 -26.28 -24.46 2.18
C THR A 711 -27.75 -24.43 1.71
N GLN A 712 -28.61 -23.73 2.44
CA GLN A 712 -30.00 -23.43 2.05
C GLN A 712 -30.13 -22.40 0.92
N GLY A 713 -29.01 -21.98 0.32
CA GLY A 713 -28.92 -20.96 -0.72
C GLY A 713 -28.37 -19.64 -0.17
N VAL A 714 -27.43 -19.06 -0.90
CA VAL A 714 -26.92 -17.71 -0.67
C VAL A 714 -28.05 -16.70 -0.98
N PRO A 715 -28.34 -15.72 -0.10
CA PRO A 715 -29.30 -14.67 -0.40
C PRO A 715 -28.90 -13.88 -1.65
N TYR A 716 -29.88 -13.54 -2.48
CA TYR A 716 -29.71 -12.76 -3.72
C TYR A 716 -30.88 -11.78 -3.86
N PHE A 717 -30.80 -10.81 -4.77
CA PHE A 717 -31.88 -9.84 -4.94
C PHE A 717 -33.20 -10.47 -5.41
N ASN A 718 -34.20 -10.51 -4.53
CA ASN A 718 -35.53 -11.04 -4.82
C ASN A 718 -36.59 -10.45 -3.88
N LEU A 719 -37.22 -9.33 -4.28
CA LEU A 719 -38.28 -8.66 -3.51
C LEU A 719 -39.49 -9.54 -3.15
N LYS A 720 -39.76 -10.60 -3.92
CA LYS A 720 -40.80 -11.57 -3.60
C LYS A 720 -40.38 -12.43 -2.41
N MET A 721 -39.19 -13.02 -2.44
CA MET A 721 -38.64 -13.80 -1.32
C MET A 721 -38.41 -12.93 -0.07
N ALA A 722 -38.03 -11.66 -0.25
CA ALA A 722 -37.95 -10.68 0.84
C ALA A 722 -39.31 -10.50 1.54
N ARG A 723 -40.38 -10.27 0.76
CA ARG A 723 -41.76 -10.15 1.28
C ARG A 723 -42.27 -11.44 1.91
N GLU A 724 -41.97 -12.60 1.32
CA GLU A 724 -42.33 -13.90 1.88
C GLU A 724 -41.67 -14.11 3.26
N ASN A 725 -40.38 -13.81 3.40
CA ASN A 725 -39.69 -13.87 4.69
C ASN A 725 -40.23 -12.83 5.70
N TRP A 726 -40.56 -11.61 5.27
CA TRP A 726 -41.19 -10.63 6.16
C TRP A 726 -42.57 -11.09 6.65
N ASN A 727 -43.38 -11.70 5.78
CA ASN A 727 -44.65 -12.30 6.18
C ASN A 727 -44.48 -13.47 7.18
N ILE A 728 -43.39 -14.25 7.05
CA ILE A 728 -43.05 -15.27 8.04
C ILE A 728 -42.66 -14.61 9.38
N THR A 729 -41.84 -13.55 9.36
CA THR A 729 -41.51 -12.74 10.56
C THR A 729 -42.77 -12.29 11.27
N MET A 730 -43.71 -11.64 10.56
CA MET A 730 -44.97 -11.17 11.14
C MET A 730 -45.85 -12.30 11.71
N SER A 731 -45.85 -13.49 11.10
CA SER A 731 -46.73 -14.60 11.50
C SER A 731 -46.12 -15.57 12.53
N LYS A 732 -44.78 -15.64 12.65
CA LYS A 732 -44.07 -16.51 13.61
C LYS A 732 -43.53 -15.75 14.80
N ASP A 733 -42.90 -14.61 14.56
CA ASP A 733 -42.12 -13.88 15.55
C ASP A 733 -42.81 -12.57 15.96
N GLY A 734 -43.67 -12.01 15.11
CA GLY A 734 -44.25 -10.67 15.24
C GLY A 734 -44.95 -10.40 16.58
N SER A 735 -45.72 -11.35 17.10
CA SER A 735 -46.37 -11.22 18.42
C SER A 735 -45.37 -11.04 19.57
N VAL A 736 -44.26 -11.79 19.53
CA VAL A 736 -43.18 -11.77 20.55
C VAL A 736 -42.28 -10.54 20.39
N LEU A 737 -42.16 -10.03 19.16
CA LEU A 737 -41.49 -8.77 18.83
C LEU A 737 -42.37 -7.53 19.07
N GLY A 738 -43.64 -7.68 19.45
CA GLY A 738 -44.59 -6.56 19.62
C GLY A 738 -45.00 -5.87 18.30
N LEU A 739 -44.84 -6.56 17.16
CA LEU A 739 -45.24 -6.10 15.84
C LEU A 739 -46.72 -6.38 15.58
N SER A 740 -47.40 -5.43 14.93
CA SER A 740 -48.81 -5.54 14.57
C SER A 740 -49.10 -4.87 13.21
N MET A 741 -50.26 -5.13 12.63
CA MET A 741 -50.74 -4.45 11.42
C MET A 741 -51.85 -3.46 11.77
N SER A 742 -51.73 -2.20 11.32
CA SER A 742 -52.81 -1.21 11.43
C SER A 742 -52.84 -0.27 10.22
N GLY A 743 -54.03 -0.04 9.67
CA GLY A 743 -54.21 0.80 8.47
C GLY A 743 -53.37 0.36 7.26
N GLY A 744 -53.06 -0.93 7.13
CA GLY A 744 -52.18 -1.47 6.10
C GLY A 744 -50.67 -1.30 6.35
N ASN A 745 -50.25 -0.72 7.48
CA ASN A 745 -48.85 -0.53 7.84
C ASN A 745 -48.42 -1.48 8.97
N VAL A 746 -47.14 -1.82 9.03
CA VAL A 746 -46.53 -2.49 10.19
C VAL A 746 -46.29 -1.46 11.30
N MET A 747 -46.68 -1.82 12.51
CA MET A 747 -46.61 -0.96 13.68
C MET A 747 -45.85 -1.64 14.83
N TYR A 748 -45.03 -0.85 15.54
CA TYR A 748 -44.42 -1.18 16.82
C TYR A 748 -44.75 -0.05 17.81
N ASN A 749 -45.17 -0.39 19.04
CA ASN A 749 -45.61 0.57 20.05
C ASN A 749 -46.62 1.63 19.53
N GLY A 750 -47.54 1.21 18.64
CA GLY A 750 -48.56 2.09 18.05
C GLY A 750 -48.06 3.08 17.00
N LYS A 751 -46.78 3.02 16.61
CA LYS A 751 -46.16 3.87 15.57
C LYS A 751 -45.60 3.01 14.43
N LYS A 752 -45.42 3.62 13.25
CA LYS A 752 -44.78 2.98 12.09
C LYS A 752 -43.32 2.61 12.39
N LEU A 753 -42.79 1.60 11.73
CA LEU A 753 -41.38 1.23 11.88
C LEU A 753 -40.44 2.29 11.28
N VAL A 754 -39.37 2.60 12.01
CA VAL A 754 -38.24 3.43 11.54
C VAL A 754 -36.97 2.69 11.93
N ILE A 755 -36.27 2.14 10.94
CA ILE A 755 -35.10 1.26 11.09
C ILE A 755 -33.94 1.90 10.32
N PRO A 756 -33.02 2.63 10.96
CA PRO A 756 -31.91 3.27 10.27
C PRO A 756 -30.92 2.27 9.66
N ILE A 757 -30.21 2.70 8.62
CA ILE A 757 -29.07 1.98 8.00
C ILE A 757 -27.84 2.87 8.18
N TYR A 758 -26.82 2.40 8.87
CA TYR A 758 -25.59 3.16 9.13
C TYR A 758 -24.52 2.87 8.08
N ILE A 759 -23.81 3.90 7.62
CA ILE A 759 -22.65 3.79 6.72
C ILE A 759 -21.47 4.62 7.23
N TYR A 760 -20.24 4.21 6.88
CA TYR A 760 -19.00 4.79 7.43
C TYR A 760 -18.48 6.03 6.71
N SER A 761 -18.97 6.26 5.50
CA SER A 761 -18.58 7.36 4.61
C SER A 761 -19.82 8.11 4.12
N ALA A 762 -19.64 9.37 3.73
CA ALA A 762 -20.60 10.08 2.88
C ALA A 762 -20.28 9.89 1.39
N ASP A 763 -19.52 8.84 1.03
CA ASP A 763 -19.16 8.59 -0.36
C ASP A 763 -20.44 8.33 -1.18
N PRO A 764 -20.56 8.90 -2.40
CA PRO A 764 -21.77 8.73 -3.21
C PRO A 764 -22.16 7.27 -3.46
N VAL A 765 -21.21 6.34 -3.53
CA VAL A 765 -21.47 4.92 -3.82
C VAL A 765 -22.19 4.24 -2.65
N ASP A 766 -21.64 4.33 -1.43
CA ASP A 766 -22.24 3.73 -0.23
C ASP A 766 -23.61 4.36 0.09
N LEU A 767 -23.72 5.68 -0.06
CA LEU A 767 -24.96 6.42 0.19
C LEU A 767 -26.05 6.06 -0.84
N ALA A 768 -25.70 5.90 -2.12
CA ALA A 768 -26.63 5.44 -3.16
C ALA A 768 -27.11 4.00 -2.88
N GLY A 769 -26.18 3.08 -2.61
CA GLY A 769 -26.49 1.68 -2.30
C GLY A 769 -27.42 1.53 -1.09
N ALA A 770 -27.11 2.22 0.02
CA ALA A 770 -27.95 2.21 1.23
C ALA A 770 -29.34 2.83 0.98
N THR A 771 -29.44 3.91 0.20
CA THR A 771 -30.71 4.59 -0.13
C THR A 771 -31.60 3.74 -1.04
N SER A 772 -31.01 3.10 -2.05
CA SER A 772 -31.70 2.16 -2.94
C SER A 772 -32.21 0.94 -2.17
N TRP A 773 -31.38 0.36 -1.29
CA TRP A 773 -31.80 -0.73 -0.41
C TRP A 773 -32.94 -0.33 0.54
N GLY A 774 -32.85 0.84 1.17
CA GLY A 774 -33.92 1.41 1.98
C GLY A 774 -35.23 1.54 1.21
N THR A 775 -35.18 1.95 -0.06
CA THR A 775 -36.36 2.04 -0.94
C THR A 775 -36.95 0.66 -1.26
N TYR A 776 -36.10 -0.34 -1.54
CA TYR A 776 -36.55 -1.72 -1.73
C TYR A 776 -37.21 -2.30 -0.46
N LEU A 777 -36.65 -2.02 0.72
CA LEU A 777 -37.21 -2.41 2.01
C LEU A 777 -38.58 -1.76 2.30
N GLN A 778 -38.80 -0.49 1.92
CA GLN A 778 -40.12 0.15 2.02
C GLN A 778 -41.18 -0.58 1.19
N SER A 779 -40.79 -1.13 0.03
CA SER A 779 -41.71 -1.95 -0.77
C SER A 779 -42.06 -3.26 -0.06
N VAL A 780 -41.10 -3.87 0.63
CA VAL A 780 -41.23 -5.17 1.32
C VAL A 780 -42.02 -5.05 2.63
N ILE A 781 -41.77 -3.99 3.41
CA ILE A 781 -42.27 -3.78 4.78
C ILE A 781 -43.27 -2.60 4.77
N PRO A 782 -44.60 -2.85 4.73
CA PRO A 782 -45.59 -1.81 4.53
C PRO A 782 -45.52 -0.68 5.56
N GLY A 783 -45.25 0.54 5.09
CA GLY A 783 -45.25 1.74 5.92
C GLY A 783 -44.04 1.94 6.82
N ALA A 784 -43.01 1.08 6.75
CA ALA A 784 -41.73 1.33 7.40
C ALA A 784 -40.92 2.40 6.64
N THR A 785 -39.91 2.97 7.31
CA THR A 785 -38.92 3.88 6.70
C THR A 785 -37.51 3.51 7.16
N PHE A 786 -36.54 3.76 6.27
CA PHE A 786 -35.15 3.36 6.44
C PHE A 786 -34.23 4.57 6.17
N PRO A 787 -34.09 5.49 7.15
CA PRO A 787 -33.17 6.61 7.00
C PRO A 787 -31.73 6.10 6.98
N VAL A 788 -30.92 6.64 6.07
CA VAL A 788 -29.47 6.38 6.06
C VAL A 788 -28.80 7.35 7.02
N GLU A 789 -27.98 6.83 7.93
CA GLU A 789 -27.21 7.59 8.92
C GLU A 789 -25.73 7.49 8.57
N VAL A 790 -25.08 8.62 8.26
CA VAL A 790 -23.64 8.65 8.00
C VAL A 790 -22.92 8.89 9.32
N THR A 791 -22.11 7.93 9.75
CA THR A 791 -21.32 8.00 10.99
C THR A 791 -19.87 7.73 10.65
N ALA A 792 -18.96 8.64 11.00
CA ALA A 792 -17.54 8.49 10.68
C ALA A 792 -16.97 7.15 11.19
N PHE A 793 -16.11 6.51 10.39
CA PHE A 793 -15.57 5.18 10.67
C PHE A 793 -15.04 4.98 12.11
N PRO A 794 -14.23 5.89 12.72
CA PRO A 794 -13.80 5.73 14.11
C PRO A 794 -14.96 5.73 15.13
N THR A 795 -16.03 6.46 14.83
CA THR A 795 -17.24 6.50 15.67
C THR A 795 -18.07 5.22 15.52
N LEU A 796 -18.12 4.61 14.32
CA LEU A 796 -18.73 3.27 14.17
C LEU A 796 -17.98 2.22 14.99
N LEU A 797 -16.64 2.19 14.92
CA LEU A 797 -15.83 1.26 15.73
C LEU A 797 -16.07 1.49 17.23
N ALA A 798 -16.06 2.76 17.69
CA ALA A 798 -16.35 3.09 19.09
C ALA A 798 -17.78 2.70 19.54
N ASN A 799 -18.73 2.62 18.61
CA ASN A 799 -20.09 2.14 18.84
C ASN A 799 -20.21 0.61 18.94
N GLN A 800 -19.19 -0.16 18.57
CA GLN A 800 -19.19 -1.63 18.62
C GLN A 800 -18.92 -2.16 20.04
N LEU A 801 -19.84 -1.88 20.96
CA LEU A 801 -19.81 -2.37 22.34
C LEU A 801 -21.01 -3.28 22.62
N GLN A 802 -20.77 -4.48 23.17
CA GLN A 802 -21.81 -5.46 23.46
C GLN A 802 -22.91 -4.88 24.37
N GLY A 803 -24.17 -5.09 24.00
CA GLY A 803 -25.34 -4.52 24.69
C GLY A 803 -25.47 -2.99 24.65
N GLN A 804 -24.54 -2.30 24.00
CA GLN A 804 -24.54 -0.83 23.85
C GLN A 804 -24.59 -0.38 22.39
N ASN A 805 -24.37 -1.28 21.43
CA ASN A 805 -24.35 -0.95 20.01
C ASN A 805 -25.67 -0.29 19.53
N PRO A 806 -25.66 0.99 19.09
CA PRO A 806 -26.85 1.71 18.64
C PRO A 806 -27.30 1.35 17.22
N MET A 807 -26.51 0.57 16.49
CA MET A 807 -26.66 0.42 15.05
C MET A 807 -27.46 -0.86 14.74
N PRO A 808 -28.70 -0.77 14.22
CA PRO A 808 -29.50 -1.97 13.91
C PRO A 808 -28.98 -2.71 12.68
N VAL A 809 -28.56 -1.96 11.66
CA VAL A 809 -27.90 -2.43 10.44
C VAL A 809 -26.79 -1.45 10.10
N TYR A 810 -25.57 -1.94 9.83
CA TYR A 810 -24.43 -1.06 9.54
C TYR A 810 -23.39 -1.68 8.59
N LEU A 811 -22.92 -0.89 7.63
CA LEU A 811 -21.86 -1.25 6.68
C LEU A 811 -20.50 -1.18 7.37
N LEU A 812 -19.68 -2.22 7.20
CA LEU A 812 -18.24 -2.23 7.48
C LEU A 812 -17.53 -3.18 6.50
N GLY A 813 -16.21 -3.29 6.62
CA GLY A 813 -15.42 -4.30 5.92
C GLY A 813 -14.26 -4.84 6.77
N TRP A 814 -13.51 -5.77 6.19
CA TRP A 814 -12.27 -6.34 6.71
C TRP A 814 -11.19 -6.25 5.63
N ALA A 815 -9.96 -5.93 6.03
CA ALA A 815 -8.74 -6.17 5.27
C ALA A 815 -7.93 -7.23 6.05
N PRO A 816 -7.25 -8.18 5.38
CA PRO A 816 -6.55 -9.25 6.06
C PRO A 816 -5.35 -8.76 6.86
N ASP A 817 -5.11 -9.40 8.00
CA ASP A 817 -3.78 -9.46 8.60
C ASP A 817 -2.98 -10.63 8.00
N TYR A 818 -3.65 -11.74 7.69
CA TYR A 818 -3.08 -12.92 7.03
C TYR A 818 -4.18 -13.79 6.38
N PRO A 819 -3.91 -14.56 5.30
CA PRO A 819 -4.94 -15.19 4.46
C PRO A 819 -5.47 -16.54 4.98
N PHE A 820 -5.53 -16.71 6.31
CA PHE A 820 -6.04 -17.94 6.93
C PHE A 820 -7.46 -17.75 7.48
N PRO A 821 -8.30 -18.80 7.51
CA PRO A 821 -9.64 -18.70 8.09
C PRO A 821 -9.73 -18.27 9.56
N THR A 822 -8.66 -18.30 10.36
CA THR A 822 -8.69 -17.73 11.73
C THR A 822 -8.77 -16.21 11.72
N ASP A 823 -8.07 -15.56 10.79
CA ASP A 823 -8.13 -14.10 10.60
C ASP A 823 -9.50 -13.63 10.12
N TYR A 824 -10.25 -14.51 9.45
CA TYR A 824 -11.56 -14.17 8.91
C TYR A 824 -12.70 -14.62 9.82
N LEU A 825 -12.78 -15.92 10.10
CA LEU A 825 -13.90 -16.49 10.86
C LEU A 825 -13.77 -16.23 12.37
N GLY A 826 -12.60 -15.86 12.87
CA GLY A 826 -12.41 -15.36 14.23
C GLY A 826 -13.18 -14.05 14.45
N PRO A 827 -12.77 -12.93 13.83
CA PRO A 827 -13.43 -11.64 14.02
C PRO A 827 -14.83 -11.58 13.42
N MET A 828 -15.08 -12.20 12.25
CA MET A 828 -16.34 -12.05 11.50
C MET A 828 -17.35 -13.17 11.67
N ALA A 829 -17.03 -14.31 12.32
CA ALA A 829 -17.97 -15.43 12.39
C ALA A 829 -18.11 -16.10 13.76
N LEU A 830 -17.10 -16.02 14.65
CA LEU A 830 -17.11 -16.71 15.95
C LEU A 830 -18.13 -16.08 16.89
N PRO A 831 -19.24 -16.75 17.26
CA PRO A 831 -20.34 -16.10 17.97
C PRO A 831 -20.12 -16.06 19.49
N VAL A 832 -19.04 -15.40 19.90
CA VAL A 832 -18.61 -15.18 21.29
C VAL A 832 -18.45 -13.68 21.59
N ASN A 833 -18.57 -13.29 22.85
CA ASN A 833 -18.53 -11.88 23.28
C ASN A 833 -17.22 -11.15 22.93
N SER A 834 -16.10 -11.86 22.81
CA SER A 834 -14.77 -11.30 22.54
C SER A 834 -14.40 -11.22 21.05
N SER A 835 -15.32 -11.57 20.14
CA SER A 835 -15.10 -11.45 18.69
C SER A 835 -15.47 -10.05 18.18
N THR A 836 -14.77 -9.56 17.15
CA THR A 836 -14.88 -8.19 16.65
C THR A 836 -16.27 -7.79 16.18
N TYR A 837 -16.98 -8.65 15.42
CA TYR A 837 -18.32 -8.32 14.92
C TYR A 837 -19.46 -9.08 15.63
N PRO A 838 -19.43 -10.42 15.79
CA PRO A 838 -20.54 -11.13 16.45
C PRO A 838 -20.75 -10.73 17.92
N GLY A 839 -19.68 -10.45 18.67
CA GLY A 839 -19.73 -10.04 20.07
C GLY A 839 -20.52 -8.74 20.30
N PRO A 840 -20.09 -7.60 19.73
CA PRO A 840 -20.81 -6.32 19.78
C PRO A 840 -22.23 -6.32 19.21
N ASN A 841 -22.57 -7.30 18.36
CA ASN A 841 -23.90 -7.47 17.78
C ASN A 841 -24.82 -8.40 18.60
N ASP A 842 -24.34 -8.91 19.75
CA ASP A 842 -25.02 -9.94 20.56
C ASP A 842 -25.44 -11.18 19.73
N MET A 843 -24.69 -11.50 18.67
CA MET A 843 -24.87 -12.67 17.81
C MET A 843 -24.22 -13.91 18.47
N ASN A 844 -24.65 -14.24 19.69
CA ASN A 844 -24.10 -15.31 20.53
C ASN A 844 -25.20 -16.23 21.12
N PRO A 845 -24.90 -17.50 21.50
CA PRO A 845 -25.91 -18.42 22.03
C PRO A 845 -26.63 -17.93 23.29
N TRP A 846 -25.95 -17.15 24.14
CA TRP A 846 -26.50 -16.67 25.40
C TRP A 846 -27.62 -15.65 25.19
N TRP A 847 -27.43 -14.68 24.29
CA TRP A 847 -28.49 -13.74 23.91
C TRP A 847 -29.68 -14.45 23.27
N PHE A 848 -29.43 -15.46 22.43
CA PHE A 848 -30.48 -16.14 21.66
C PHE A 848 -31.32 -17.14 22.48
N GLU A 849 -30.82 -17.72 23.58
CA GLU A 849 -31.59 -18.68 24.39
C GLU A 849 -31.71 -18.34 25.88
N ASN A 850 -30.68 -17.73 26.48
CA ASN A 850 -30.53 -17.69 27.94
C ASN A 850 -30.80 -16.31 28.56
N ASN A 851 -30.72 -15.21 27.80
CA ASN A 851 -30.99 -13.87 28.32
C ASN A 851 -32.50 -13.56 28.32
N THR A 852 -33.11 -13.44 29.50
CA THR A 852 -34.54 -13.16 29.67
C THR A 852 -34.97 -11.75 29.24
N SER A 853 -34.04 -10.81 29.08
CA SER A 853 -34.32 -9.47 28.52
C SER A 853 -34.59 -9.51 27.01
N ASN A 854 -34.15 -10.55 26.30
CA ASN A 854 -34.54 -10.79 24.92
C ASN A 854 -35.93 -11.44 24.89
N SER A 855 -36.97 -10.76 24.38
CA SER A 855 -38.33 -11.34 24.34
C SER A 855 -38.40 -12.65 23.54
N MET A 856 -37.49 -12.85 22.58
CA MET A 856 -37.43 -14.02 21.69
C MET A 856 -36.74 -15.25 22.31
N HIS A 857 -36.05 -15.15 23.46
CA HIS A 857 -35.10 -16.17 23.94
C HIS A 857 -35.69 -17.60 24.06
N ASN A 858 -36.96 -17.72 24.47
CA ASN A 858 -37.62 -19.01 24.65
C ASN A 858 -38.36 -19.52 23.39
N THR A 859 -38.28 -18.81 22.26
CA THR A 859 -38.91 -19.24 21.00
C THR A 859 -38.15 -20.38 20.34
N ALA A 860 -38.86 -21.25 19.62
CA ALA A 860 -38.22 -22.33 18.85
C ALA A 860 -37.22 -21.81 17.81
N THR A 861 -37.53 -20.66 17.18
CA THR A 861 -36.66 -19.97 16.22
C THR A 861 -35.34 -19.53 16.87
N ALA A 862 -35.38 -18.94 18.08
CA ALA A 862 -34.17 -18.47 18.74
C ALA A 862 -33.32 -19.62 19.30
N LYS A 863 -33.94 -20.64 19.90
CA LYS A 863 -33.26 -21.86 20.37
C LYS A 863 -32.57 -22.65 19.26
N SER A 864 -33.23 -22.81 18.10
CA SER A 864 -32.59 -23.46 16.95
C SER A 864 -31.36 -22.69 16.45
N GLN A 865 -31.37 -21.36 16.56
CA GLN A 865 -30.21 -20.54 16.23
C GLN A 865 -29.12 -20.63 17.30
N ALA A 866 -29.46 -20.63 18.59
CA ALA A 866 -28.49 -20.81 19.68
C ALA A 866 -27.69 -22.13 19.56
N ASN A 867 -28.35 -23.22 19.14
CA ASN A 867 -27.68 -24.48 18.81
C ASN A 867 -26.69 -24.32 17.64
N ASN A 868 -27.11 -23.71 16.52
CA ASN A 868 -26.25 -23.47 15.37
C ASN A 868 -25.03 -22.59 15.72
N LEU A 869 -25.23 -21.55 16.54
CA LEU A 869 -24.16 -20.69 17.06
C LEU A 869 -23.18 -21.50 17.93
N THR A 870 -23.69 -22.41 18.75
CA THR A 870 -22.87 -23.32 19.57
C THR A 870 -22.05 -24.28 18.70
N ASP A 871 -22.62 -24.80 17.62
CA ASP A 871 -21.89 -25.62 16.65
C ASP A 871 -20.79 -24.84 15.91
N MET A 872 -21.04 -23.56 15.56
CA MET A 872 -20.03 -22.67 14.98
C MET A 872 -18.84 -22.46 15.93
N ILE A 873 -19.08 -22.23 17.23
CA ILE A 873 -18.03 -22.15 18.26
C ILE A 873 -17.22 -23.47 18.31
N ASN A 874 -17.92 -24.60 18.33
CA ASN A 874 -17.30 -25.92 18.38
C ASN A 874 -16.47 -26.25 17.15
N TRP A 875 -16.83 -25.74 15.97
CA TRP A 875 -16.04 -25.93 14.74
C TRP A 875 -14.85 -24.97 14.69
N TYR A 876 -15.01 -23.70 15.07
CA TYR A 876 -13.91 -22.74 15.11
C TYR A 876 -12.73 -23.28 15.94
N TYR A 877 -12.98 -23.65 17.20
CA TYR A 877 -11.92 -24.15 18.08
C TYR A 877 -11.32 -25.49 17.63
N LYS A 878 -12.06 -26.33 16.88
CA LYS A 878 -11.52 -27.54 16.26
C LYS A 878 -10.67 -27.25 15.03
N GLY A 879 -10.98 -26.18 14.29
CA GLY A 879 -10.19 -25.72 13.16
C GLY A 879 -8.87 -25.08 13.62
N ALA A 880 -8.96 -24.15 14.58
CA ALA A 880 -7.84 -23.36 15.08
C ALA A 880 -6.69 -24.20 15.70
N VAL A 881 -7.00 -25.31 16.38
CA VAL A 881 -5.99 -26.19 17.01
C VAL A 881 -5.58 -27.39 16.15
N SER A 882 -5.91 -27.38 14.85
CA SER A 882 -5.65 -28.53 13.98
C SER A 882 -4.27 -28.43 13.31
N PRO A 883 -3.36 -29.40 13.46
CA PRO A 883 -2.04 -29.38 12.79
C PRO A 883 -2.12 -29.65 11.28
N SER A 884 -3.28 -30.05 10.76
CA SER A 884 -3.50 -30.39 9.36
C SER A 884 -4.35 -29.32 8.71
N THR A 885 -3.79 -28.60 7.73
CA THR A 885 -4.49 -27.59 6.93
C THR A 885 -5.83 -28.11 6.41
N THR A 886 -5.85 -29.29 5.78
CA THR A 886 -7.09 -29.91 5.24
C THR A 886 -8.14 -30.16 6.34
N THR A 887 -7.70 -30.56 7.53
CA THR A 887 -8.59 -30.80 8.67
C THR A 887 -9.12 -29.50 9.27
N ALA A 888 -8.27 -28.46 9.36
CA ALA A 888 -8.65 -27.12 9.77
C ALA A 888 -9.73 -26.55 8.84
N LEU A 889 -9.47 -26.55 7.53
CA LEU A 889 -10.40 -26.07 6.50
C LEU A 889 -11.75 -26.80 6.55
N THR A 890 -11.78 -28.11 6.83
CA THR A 890 -13.02 -28.89 6.97
C THR A 890 -13.95 -28.37 8.08
N TYR A 891 -13.40 -27.83 9.18
CA TYR A 891 -14.21 -27.23 10.24
C TYR A 891 -14.59 -25.78 9.91
N PHE A 892 -13.68 -25.01 9.34
CA PHE A 892 -13.94 -23.64 8.91
C PHE A 892 -15.00 -23.55 7.80
N HIS A 893 -15.04 -24.49 6.86
CA HIS A 893 -16.12 -24.62 5.86
C HIS A 893 -17.50 -24.82 6.49
N LYS A 894 -17.63 -25.72 7.47
CA LYS A 894 -18.92 -25.93 8.18
C LYS A 894 -19.40 -24.67 8.89
N MET A 895 -18.47 -23.91 9.48
CA MET A 895 -18.75 -22.64 10.13
C MET A 895 -19.21 -21.58 9.12
N ASN A 896 -18.51 -21.46 7.99
CA ASN A 896 -18.85 -20.55 6.89
C ASN A 896 -20.21 -20.90 6.25
N GLU A 897 -20.49 -22.18 6.02
CA GLU A 897 -21.77 -22.70 5.53
C GLU A 897 -22.92 -22.40 6.49
N MET A 898 -22.71 -22.56 7.80
CA MET A 898 -23.72 -22.22 8.82
C MET A 898 -23.97 -20.71 8.89
N LEU A 899 -22.93 -19.90 8.72
CA LEU A 899 -23.04 -18.44 8.64
C LEU A 899 -23.93 -17.98 7.46
N ILE A 900 -23.84 -18.64 6.29
CA ILE A 900 -24.82 -18.48 5.18
C ILE A 900 -26.23 -18.88 5.62
N ASN A 901 -26.39 -20.10 6.15
CA ASN A 901 -27.70 -20.66 6.53
C ASN A 901 -28.44 -19.77 7.54
N MET A 902 -27.69 -19.17 8.47
CA MET A 902 -28.18 -18.24 9.46
C MET A 902 -28.35 -16.80 8.94
N THR A 903 -27.95 -16.48 7.71
CA THR A 903 -28.06 -15.12 7.15
C THR A 903 -27.52 -14.08 8.13
N PHE A 904 -26.25 -14.28 8.52
CA PHE A 904 -25.54 -13.41 9.47
C PHE A 904 -25.37 -11.98 8.95
N TYR A 905 -25.23 -11.84 7.64
CA TYR A 905 -24.84 -10.61 6.96
C TYR A 905 -25.58 -10.42 5.64
N VAL A 906 -25.48 -9.21 5.09
CA VAL A 906 -25.82 -8.90 3.70
C VAL A 906 -24.51 -8.55 2.99
N TYR A 907 -24.08 -9.41 2.07
CA TYR A 907 -22.84 -9.23 1.31
C TYR A 907 -22.98 -8.05 0.35
N VAL A 908 -21.93 -7.21 0.24
CA VAL A 908 -21.93 -5.99 -0.58
C VAL A 908 -20.94 -6.11 -1.73
N LEU A 909 -19.65 -6.32 -1.43
CA LEU A 909 -18.61 -6.58 -2.43
C LEU A 909 -17.37 -7.22 -1.79
N GLN A 910 -16.66 -8.05 -2.55
CA GLN A 910 -15.21 -8.24 -2.38
C GLN A 910 -14.52 -7.27 -3.34
N SER A 911 -13.55 -6.48 -2.88
CA SER A 911 -12.98 -5.42 -3.74
C SER A 911 -11.99 -5.98 -4.75
N TYR A 912 -11.84 -5.27 -5.87
CA TYR A 912 -10.94 -5.63 -6.95
C TYR A 912 -10.04 -4.43 -7.22
N SER A 913 -8.75 -4.58 -6.89
CA SER A 913 -7.80 -3.48 -7.03
C SER A 913 -7.18 -3.49 -8.41
N TRP A 914 -6.87 -2.29 -8.91
CA TRP A 914 -6.13 -2.08 -10.14
C TRP A 914 -4.86 -1.29 -9.88
N THR A 915 -3.74 -1.87 -10.28
CA THR A 915 -2.43 -1.23 -10.34
C THR A 915 -2.26 -0.65 -11.74
N VAL A 916 -2.19 0.68 -11.84
CA VAL A 916 -2.01 1.41 -13.11
C VAL A 916 -0.54 1.77 -13.25
N LEU A 917 0.13 1.24 -14.28
CA LEU A 917 1.58 1.38 -14.49
C LEU A 917 1.90 1.96 -15.86
N SER A 918 2.94 2.78 -15.95
CA SER A 918 3.48 3.23 -17.23
C SER A 918 3.92 2.05 -18.09
N THR A 919 3.69 2.11 -19.41
CA THR A 919 4.19 1.12 -20.40
C THR A 919 5.71 1.03 -20.48
N LYS A 920 6.44 1.92 -19.78
CA LYS A 920 7.88 1.79 -19.52
C LYS A 920 8.22 0.65 -18.54
N ILE A 921 7.25 0.12 -17.79
CA ILE A 921 7.42 -0.99 -16.82
C ILE A 921 7.09 -2.33 -17.48
N ASN A 922 7.78 -3.39 -17.07
CA ASN A 922 7.56 -4.75 -17.53
C ASN A 922 6.23 -5.33 -17.00
N GLU A 923 5.20 -5.28 -17.83
CA GLU A 923 3.86 -5.81 -17.55
C GLU A 923 3.85 -7.29 -17.14
N GLN A 924 4.67 -8.14 -17.76
CA GLN A 924 4.70 -9.57 -17.44
C GLN A 924 5.24 -9.80 -16.02
N GLN A 925 6.30 -9.08 -15.62
CA GLN A 925 6.85 -9.20 -14.28
C GLN A 925 5.90 -8.63 -13.24
N ALA A 926 5.28 -7.46 -13.49
CA ALA A 926 4.27 -6.90 -12.60
C ALA A 926 3.10 -7.88 -12.37
N LYS A 927 2.67 -8.62 -13.41
CA LYS A 927 1.64 -9.67 -13.28
C LYS A 927 2.08 -10.89 -12.48
N GLU A 928 3.35 -11.31 -12.59
CA GLU A 928 3.87 -12.50 -11.92
C GLU A 928 4.09 -12.29 -10.41
N TYR A 929 4.49 -11.09 -9.99
CA TYR A 929 4.92 -10.81 -8.61
C TYR A 929 3.97 -9.87 -7.84
N GLN A 930 3.60 -8.70 -8.40
CA GLN A 930 2.85 -7.66 -7.67
C GLN A 930 1.35 -7.98 -7.43
N LEU A 931 0.77 -8.97 -8.13
CA LEU A 931 -0.67 -9.30 -8.04
C LEU A 931 -1.07 -10.24 -6.89
N ASN A 932 -0.19 -10.47 -5.91
CA ASN A 932 -0.54 -11.29 -4.74
C ASN A 932 -1.71 -10.67 -3.97
N THR A 933 -2.74 -11.47 -3.68
CA THR A 933 -3.96 -10.96 -3.04
C THR A 933 -3.75 -10.42 -1.62
N MET A 934 -2.60 -10.70 -0.99
CA MET A 934 -2.22 -10.15 0.31
C MET A 934 -1.83 -8.67 0.30
N TRP A 935 -1.24 -8.17 -0.79
CA TRP A 935 -0.76 -6.77 -0.86
C TRP A 935 -1.29 -6.00 -2.06
N VAL A 936 -1.98 -6.65 -3.01
CA VAL A 936 -2.58 -5.96 -4.17
C VAL A 936 -3.64 -4.94 -3.72
N GLY A 937 -3.38 -3.66 -4.01
CA GLY A 937 -4.22 -2.55 -3.53
C GLY A 937 -3.97 -2.12 -2.08
N ALA A 938 -2.95 -2.66 -1.41
CA ALA A 938 -2.47 -2.17 -0.13
C ALA A 938 -1.14 -1.39 -0.29
N PHE A 939 -0.16 -1.96 -1.02
CA PHE A 939 1.16 -1.36 -1.23
C PHE A 939 1.95 -2.04 -2.37
N PHE A 940 3.06 -1.43 -2.81
CA PHE A 940 3.96 -2.00 -3.81
C PHE A 940 5.24 -2.61 -3.24
N MET A 941 5.66 -3.74 -3.83
CA MET A 941 6.99 -4.32 -3.66
C MET A 941 7.87 -3.80 -4.80
N TYR A 942 8.66 -2.75 -4.59
CA TYR A 942 9.32 -2.05 -5.70
C TYR A 942 10.44 -2.85 -6.38
N ASN A 943 10.88 -3.97 -5.80
CA ASN A 943 11.80 -4.92 -6.43
C ASN A 943 11.08 -5.88 -7.40
N ASP A 944 9.74 -5.95 -7.35
CA ASP A 944 8.92 -6.72 -8.27
C ASP A 944 8.76 -6.02 -9.64
N PHE A 945 9.14 -4.75 -9.74
CA PHE A 945 9.14 -3.99 -11.00
C PHE A 945 10.52 -3.99 -11.68
N THR A 946 10.49 -4.08 -13.01
CA THR A 946 11.62 -3.79 -13.91
C THR A 946 11.19 -2.83 -14.99
N TYR A 947 12.12 -2.03 -15.52
CA TYR A 947 11.91 -1.30 -16.75
C TYR A 947 11.89 -2.26 -17.96
N ALA A 948 10.99 -2.01 -18.91
CA ALA A 948 10.95 -2.72 -20.19
C ALA A 948 12.20 -2.42 -21.03
N SER A 949 12.69 -3.43 -21.76
CA SER A 949 13.95 -3.43 -22.53
C SER A 949 13.83 -2.87 -23.94
#